data_AF-A0A8J7KIU2-F1
#
_entry.id   AF-A0A8J7KIU2-F1
#
_cell.length_a   1.000
_cell.length_b   1.000
_cell.length_c   1.000
_cell.angle_alpha   90.00
_cell.angle_beta   90.00
_cell.angle_gamma   90.00
#
_symmetry.space_group_name_H-M   'P 1'
#
loop_
_entity.id
_entity.type
_entity.pdbx_description
1 polymer ?
#
loop_
_entity_poly.entity_id
_entity_poly.type
_entity_poly.pdbx_seq_one_letter_code
_entity_poly.pdbx_strand_id
1 'polypeptide(L)'
;MRPALEALAARAGLVGDGPVQRDREAACVELVALVRAGGPDAADAFGAVCASQTNRLHAYFQAKGVPPHDAEDLTADLLLRVLRAHANRALTLEHGYRSFFEYVFTSADHDAARYARRRTAAVPTDPALLPERGSTPDLAALDGSQELVDWLAQATSDRPRDLVFIRLASSGALSRAEIAATVDVRPHRYSNALHAAVRRVHGRFLDLYLARCRGVPSADRPCAGLVRALSDRFDVTDPAGFAPVRGLVRAHRATCAECTAFDSRVRARGVTREFLAVPLVAASVALLDRVRAQQVTLTGIATPAPGAAEPPTGADRTSPSTSAEVSLQVELSAPVPADVPVPPDVPVADPVGPSGGGPSVAGPGGGWRRWLAVGGAGGAAVSTAIVILTLLPPPDGDHPSADPTPPGPSRPPATAPPGRSTGPTPGTGPGGDPSGSAGATPGPGDPGPPVSTAAPRWAMAYMDRASTSEAPIGSEVPLGAGTQWRTSQSATSTRPVTVLHTGTGAYTVRLPDLADDGGVAHTTAYRTEYRGRSCLVRGYRAAGPDELVDVRCFDQNGAAVDWWFTVFFGAPSAGQAPQATIRYDGGTATGYNSAGGRNEVVRDGPGRYRAVLPGAPFAADHGFTDVTAWATDAAVRCQPQGGRPVGGALEVTVACYRIGASASPQPVDAPWLLTHVAGSGLQHQEPAAYLASAGDPANPVINSGHSYVSDGGTPSLTRVGLGQYQVTYPSLGRAGGTAQVTATGPDGGYCLLVTVNASSAPQLHVVVHCYTPAGVPGDTRFAFAYLRAP
;
A
#
# COMPACT_ATOMS: atom_id res chain seq x y z
N MET A 1 32.01 16.88 16.17
CA MET A 1 31.36 16.70 14.87
C MET A 1 29.95 16.15 15.05
N ARG A 2 29.77 14.85 15.34
CA ARG A 2 28.44 14.20 15.50
C ARG A 2 27.29 15.03 16.13
N PRO A 3 27.42 15.72 17.29
CA PRO A 3 26.32 16.54 17.83
C PRO A 3 25.91 17.74 16.95
N ALA A 4 26.85 18.29 16.17
CA ALA A 4 26.56 19.33 15.19
C ALA A 4 25.85 18.75 13.94
N LEU A 5 26.19 17.52 13.56
CA LEU A 5 25.49 16.80 12.49
C LEU A 5 24.05 16.46 12.90
N GLU A 6 23.85 16.01 14.14
CA GLU A 6 22.53 15.74 14.72
C GLU A 6 21.69 17.03 14.82
N ALA A 7 22.31 18.17 15.21
CA ALA A 7 21.65 19.48 15.18
C ALA A 7 21.30 19.96 13.75
N LEU A 8 22.13 19.63 12.74
CA LEU A 8 21.83 19.91 11.34
C LEU A 8 20.71 19.02 10.80
N ALA A 9 20.70 17.72 11.13
CA ALA A 9 19.62 16.81 10.79
C ALA A 9 18.28 17.26 11.40
N ALA A 10 18.30 17.68 12.68
CA ALA A 10 17.13 18.25 13.34
C ALA A 10 16.61 19.52 12.65
N ARG A 11 17.50 20.48 12.32
CA ARG A 11 17.15 21.70 11.55
C ARG A 11 16.59 21.36 10.16
N ALA A 12 17.19 20.40 9.46
CA ALA A 12 16.73 19.93 8.15
C ALA A 12 15.37 19.23 8.20
N GLY A 13 15.05 18.55 9.30
CA GLY A 13 13.77 17.88 9.53
C GLY A 13 12.60 18.80 9.89
N LEU A 14 12.83 20.09 10.14
CA LEU A 14 11.78 21.01 10.59
C LEU A 14 10.65 21.21 9.56
N VAL A 15 9.44 21.40 10.08
CA VAL A 15 8.22 21.72 9.33
C VAL A 15 7.63 23.02 9.89
N GLY A 16 7.34 23.98 9.02
CA GLY A 16 6.79 25.29 9.39
C GLY A 16 7.13 26.38 8.37
N ASP A 17 6.49 27.53 8.52
CA ASP A 17 6.57 28.63 7.55
C ASP A 17 7.89 29.41 7.58
N GLY A 18 8.13 30.19 6.52
CA GLY A 18 8.96 31.41 6.50
C GLY A 18 10.33 31.35 7.18
N PRO A 19 10.45 31.62 8.50
CA PRO A 19 11.68 31.37 9.27
C PRO A 19 12.14 29.90 9.23
N VAL A 20 11.26 28.97 9.59
CA VAL A 20 11.56 27.54 9.75
C VAL A 20 12.04 26.93 8.43
N GLN A 21 11.40 27.30 7.32
CA GLN A 21 11.82 26.87 5.98
C GLN A 21 13.26 27.29 5.63
N ARG A 22 13.71 28.47 6.08
CA ARG A 22 15.08 28.96 5.81
C ARG A 22 16.12 28.26 6.67
N ASP A 23 15.82 27.98 7.93
CA ASP A 23 16.73 27.22 8.80
C ASP A 23 16.87 25.77 8.32
N ARG A 24 15.79 25.18 7.79
CA ARG A 24 15.81 23.90 7.05
C ARG A 24 16.67 23.96 5.80
N GLU A 25 16.45 24.94 4.91
CA GLU A 25 17.22 25.03 3.66
C GLU A 25 18.71 25.30 3.90
N ALA A 26 19.05 26.15 4.87
CA ALA A 26 20.43 26.36 5.31
C ALA A 26 21.05 25.05 5.82
N ALA A 27 20.37 24.34 6.74
CA ALA A 27 20.87 23.07 7.27
C ALA A 27 21.04 22.00 6.18
N CYS A 28 20.12 21.92 5.21
CA CYS A 28 20.29 21.02 4.07
C CYS A 28 21.47 21.40 3.17
N VAL A 29 21.78 22.69 2.99
CA VAL A 29 22.99 23.13 2.25
C VAL A 29 24.27 22.79 3.03
N GLU A 30 24.26 22.96 4.36
CA GLU A 30 25.35 22.54 5.25
C GLU A 30 25.57 21.01 5.19
N LEU A 31 24.49 20.21 5.26
CA LEU A 31 24.55 18.75 5.09
C LEU A 31 25.07 18.36 3.70
N VAL A 32 24.59 19.00 2.63
CA VAL A 32 25.09 18.77 1.25
C VAL A 32 26.57 19.16 1.11
N ALA A 33 27.08 20.12 1.90
CA ALA A 33 28.51 20.42 1.95
C ALA A 33 29.32 19.32 2.64
N LEU A 34 28.81 18.74 3.75
CA LEU A 34 29.43 17.59 4.42
C LEU A 34 29.43 16.33 3.52
N VAL A 35 28.33 16.07 2.81
CA VAL A 35 28.21 15.04 1.78
C VAL A 35 29.28 15.23 0.69
N ARG A 36 29.45 16.45 0.17
CA ARG A 36 30.49 16.75 -0.85
C ARG A 36 31.92 16.64 -0.32
N ALA A 37 32.14 16.89 0.97
CA ALA A 37 33.47 16.81 1.58
C ALA A 37 34.01 15.36 1.65
N GLY A 38 33.14 14.35 1.54
CA GLY A 38 33.54 12.93 1.47
C GLY A 38 34.22 12.39 2.73
N GLY A 39 34.02 13.07 3.88
CA GLY A 39 34.50 12.63 5.19
C GLY A 39 33.66 11.50 5.79
N PRO A 40 33.99 11.02 7.02
CA PRO A 40 33.25 9.93 7.68
C PRO A 40 31.76 10.27 7.87
N ASP A 41 31.46 11.52 8.21
CA ASP A 41 30.10 12.05 8.41
C ASP A 41 29.25 12.12 7.12
N ALA A 42 29.82 11.86 5.93
CA ALA A 42 29.12 12.07 4.65
C ALA A 42 27.92 11.12 4.45
N ALA A 43 27.98 9.89 4.95
CA ALA A 43 26.87 8.93 4.86
C ALA A 43 25.68 9.35 5.73
N ASP A 44 25.95 9.72 6.99
CA ASP A 44 24.94 10.20 7.94
C ASP A 44 24.34 11.55 7.48
N ALA A 45 25.16 12.46 6.96
CA ALA A 45 24.71 13.71 6.36
C ALA A 45 23.82 13.47 5.14
N PHE A 46 24.12 12.46 4.31
CA PHE A 46 23.28 12.07 3.19
C PHE A 46 21.93 11.48 3.67
N GLY A 47 21.95 10.63 4.70
CA GLY A 47 20.73 10.07 5.31
C GLY A 47 19.79 11.17 5.84
N ALA A 48 20.33 12.16 6.53
CA ALA A 48 19.58 13.33 7.01
C ALA A 48 18.95 14.14 5.84
N VAL A 49 19.69 14.31 4.73
CA VAL A 49 19.15 14.95 3.52
C VAL A 49 18.00 14.12 2.92
N CYS A 50 18.13 12.80 2.79
CA CYS A 50 17.04 11.94 2.30
C CYS A 50 15.79 12.03 3.18
N ALA A 51 15.93 11.91 4.50
CA ALA A 51 14.82 12.05 5.44
C ALA A 51 14.09 13.40 5.26
N SER A 52 14.83 14.51 5.21
CA SER A 52 14.25 15.85 5.04
C SER A 52 13.51 16.07 3.71
N GLN A 53 13.82 15.30 2.66
CA GLN A 53 13.20 15.47 1.33
C GLN A 53 12.13 14.42 1.00
N THR A 54 12.03 13.32 1.75
CA THR A 54 11.08 12.21 1.46
C THR A 54 9.65 12.72 1.30
N ASN A 55 9.10 13.40 2.31
CA ASN A 55 7.72 13.92 2.25
C ASN A 55 7.53 14.99 1.16
N ARG A 56 8.59 15.75 0.83
CA ARG A 56 8.54 16.78 -0.23
C ARG A 56 8.51 16.16 -1.63
N LEU A 57 9.24 15.06 -1.84
CA LEU A 57 9.24 14.32 -3.10
C LEU A 57 7.91 13.59 -3.30
N HIS A 58 7.38 12.93 -2.27
CA HIS A 58 6.08 12.27 -2.33
C HIS A 58 4.97 13.26 -2.71
N ALA A 59 4.88 14.40 -2.00
CA ALA A 59 3.93 15.47 -2.33
C ALA A 59 4.16 16.09 -3.72
N TYR A 60 5.42 16.19 -4.19
CA TYR A 60 5.74 16.68 -5.52
C TYR A 60 5.28 15.71 -6.63
N PHE A 61 5.47 14.40 -6.45
CA PHE A 61 4.94 13.40 -7.39
C PHE A 61 3.41 13.41 -7.41
N GLN A 62 2.74 13.50 -6.25
CA GLN A 62 1.29 13.69 -6.19
C GLN A 62 0.83 14.94 -6.95
N ALA A 63 1.50 16.08 -6.76
CA ALA A 63 1.21 17.33 -7.49
C ALA A 63 1.46 17.24 -9.02
N LYS A 64 2.24 16.25 -9.48
CA LYS A 64 2.43 15.91 -10.90
C LYS A 64 1.40 14.91 -11.44
N GLY A 65 0.39 14.55 -10.65
CA GLY A 65 -0.67 13.59 -11.04
C GLY A 65 -0.29 12.12 -10.88
N VAL A 66 0.76 11.82 -10.12
CA VAL A 66 1.12 10.45 -9.72
C VAL A 66 0.23 10.03 -8.53
N PRO A 67 -0.41 8.84 -8.53
CA PRO A 67 -1.15 8.31 -7.38
C PRO A 67 -0.29 8.22 -6.11
N PRO A 68 -0.88 8.25 -4.90
CA PRO A 68 -0.12 8.21 -3.65
C PRO A 68 0.87 7.04 -3.52
N HIS A 69 0.47 5.81 -3.88
CA HIS A 69 1.35 4.63 -3.86
C HIS A 69 2.54 4.82 -4.83
N ASP A 70 2.25 5.07 -6.11
CA ASP A 70 3.27 5.31 -7.13
C ASP A 70 4.19 6.50 -6.78
N ALA A 71 3.70 7.48 -6.02
CA ALA A 71 4.48 8.63 -5.53
C ALA A 71 5.43 8.26 -4.37
N GLU A 72 5.11 7.24 -3.58
CA GLU A 72 6.01 6.64 -2.60
C GLU A 72 7.11 5.81 -3.28
N ASP A 73 6.74 4.94 -4.22
CA ASP A 73 7.68 4.15 -5.03
C ASP A 73 8.68 5.04 -5.78
N LEU A 74 8.20 6.06 -6.50
CA LEU A 74 9.07 7.01 -7.22
C LEU A 74 9.93 7.84 -6.26
N THR A 75 9.49 8.10 -5.04
CA THR A 75 10.31 8.76 -4.00
C THR A 75 11.45 7.87 -3.54
N ALA A 76 11.16 6.61 -3.20
CA ALA A 76 12.17 5.65 -2.76
C ALA A 76 13.21 5.36 -3.86
N ASP A 77 12.74 5.09 -5.09
CA ASP A 77 13.59 4.82 -6.26
C ASP A 77 14.47 6.04 -6.64
N LEU A 78 13.92 7.26 -6.55
CA LEU A 78 14.71 8.48 -6.75
C LEU A 78 15.77 8.67 -5.67
N LEU A 79 15.43 8.54 -4.39
CA LEU A 79 16.40 8.69 -3.29
C LEU A 79 17.52 7.63 -3.37
N LEU A 80 17.20 6.39 -3.76
CA LEU A 80 18.17 5.33 -4.04
C LEU A 80 19.05 5.63 -5.27
N ARG A 81 18.51 6.25 -6.32
CA ARG A 81 19.32 6.77 -7.46
C ARG A 81 20.32 7.82 -7.00
N VAL A 82 19.87 8.80 -6.23
CA VAL A 82 20.71 9.91 -5.73
C VAL A 82 21.81 9.37 -4.80
N LEU A 83 21.49 8.38 -3.95
CA LEU A 83 22.47 7.68 -3.10
C LEU A 83 23.57 7.00 -3.92
N ARG A 84 23.19 6.21 -4.94
CA ARG A 84 24.13 5.50 -5.81
C ARG A 84 25.00 6.48 -6.64
N ALA A 85 24.41 7.56 -7.13
CA ALA A 85 25.13 8.62 -7.84
C ALA A 85 26.16 9.33 -6.93
N HIS A 86 25.84 9.50 -5.64
CA HIS A 86 26.77 10.06 -4.67
C HIS A 86 27.90 9.08 -4.32
N ALA A 87 27.57 7.84 -3.95
CA ALA A 87 28.54 6.81 -3.56
C ALA A 87 29.59 6.54 -4.64
N ASN A 88 29.18 6.54 -5.92
CA ASN A 88 30.07 6.35 -7.07
C ASN A 88 30.91 7.60 -7.42
N ARG A 89 30.86 8.67 -6.60
CA ARG A 89 31.43 10.02 -6.88
C ARG A 89 30.97 10.67 -8.19
N ALA A 90 29.96 10.10 -8.86
CA ALA A 90 29.43 10.56 -10.14
C ALA A 90 28.58 11.84 -10.04
N LEU A 91 28.24 12.26 -8.82
CA LEU A 91 27.54 13.51 -8.52
C LEU A 91 28.46 14.76 -8.61
N THR A 92 29.34 14.82 -9.62
CA THR A 92 29.93 16.10 -10.01
C THR A 92 28.86 16.95 -10.69
N LEU A 93 28.56 18.10 -10.09
CA LEU A 93 27.54 19.05 -10.57
C LEU A 93 27.98 19.81 -11.85
N GLU A 94 29.11 19.42 -12.43
CA GLU A 94 29.65 19.84 -13.74
C GLU A 94 28.66 19.67 -14.89
N HIS A 95 27.67 18.78 -14.72
CA HIS A 95 26.52 18.58 -15.62
C HIS A 95 25.52 19.76 -15.67
N GLY A 96 25.92 20.96 -15.25
CA GLY A 96 25.16 22.22 -15.38
C GLY A 96 24.17 22.53 -14.24
N TYR A 97 23.98 21.61 -13.29
CA TYR A 97 23.10 21.80 -12.13
C TYR A 97 23.74 22.73 -11.10
N ARG A 98 23.07 23.82 -10.73
CA ARG A 98 23.60 24.82 -9.77
C ARG A 98 23.46 24.35 -8.31
N SER A 99 22.59 23.39 -8.04
CA SER A 99 22.39 22.85 -6.68
C SER A 99 22.01 21.36 -6.67
N PHE A 100 22.17 20.73 -5.49
CA PHE A 100 21.69 19.37 -5.24
C PHE A 100 20.16 19.27 -5.36
N PHE A 101 19.43 20.28 -4.89
CA PHE A 101 17.98 20.34 -5.02
C PHE A 101 17.53 20.40 -6.48
N GLU A 102 18.21 21.18 -7.32
CA GLU A 102 17.94 21.26 -8.75
C GLU A 102 18.14 19.90 -9.42
N TYR A 103 19.24 19.19 -9.12
CA TYR A 103 19.45 17.82 -9.59
C TYR A 103 18.34 16.84 -9.13
N VAL A 104 17.96 16.88 -7.85
CA VAL A 104 16.91 16.01 -7.27
C VAL A 104 15.54 16.29 -7.89
N PHE A 105 15.12 17.55 -7.98
CA PHE A 105 13.81 17.91 -8.52
C PHE A 105 13.76 17.82 -10.05
N THR A 106 14.84 18.05 -10.80
CA THR A 106 14.89 17.73 -12.24
C THR A 106 14.78 16.23 -12.47
N SER A 107 15.42 15.41 -11.63
CA SER A 107 15.28 13.95 -11.68
C SER A 107 13.84 13.52 -11.36
N ALA A 108 13.20 14.12 -10.35
CA ALA A 108 11.78 13.91 -10.06
C ALA A 108 10.87 14.31 -11.23
N ASP A 109 11.12 15.43 -11.91
CA ASP A 109 10.34 15.85 -13.09
C ASP A 109 10.52 14.87 -14.27
N HIS A 110 11.75 14.38 -14.49
CA HIS A 110 12.03 13.33 -15.48
C HIS A 110 11.30 12.01 -15.15
N ASP A 111 11.26 11.61 -13.88
CA ASP A 111 10.61 10.38 -13.42
C ASP A 111 9.07 10.50 -13.44
N ALA A 112 8.51 11.64 -13.03
CA ALA A 112 7.08 11.94 -13.17
C ALA A 112 6.66 11.94 -14.65
N ALA A 113 7.44 12.56 -15.54
CA ALA A 113 7.18 12.56 -16.97
C ALA A 113 7.36 11.15 -17.61
N ARG A 114 8.29 10.33 -17.08
CA ARG A 114 8.46 8.92 -17.49
C ARG A 114 7.29 8.05 -17.01
N TYR A 115 6.80 8.28 -15.80
CA TYR A 115 5.59 7.65 -15.27
C TYR A 115 4.38 8.01 -16.15
N ALA A 116 4.15 9.31 -16.40
CA ALA A 116 3.05 9.78 -17.23
C ALA A 116 3.09 9.15 -18.64
N ARG A 117 4.24 9.14 -19.32
CA ARG A 117 4.40 8.47 -20.63
C ARG A 117 4.11 6.97 -20.56
N ARG A 118 4.60 6.26 -19.54
CA ARG A 118 4.29 4.82 -19.36
C ARG A 118 2.80 4.58 -19.11
N ARG A 119 2.14 5.44 -18.34
CA ARG A 119 0.70 5.37 -18.08
C ARG A 119 -0.11 5.62 -19.35
N THR A 120 0.17 6.67 -20.11
CA THR A 120 -0.52 6.93 -21.38
C THR A 120 -0.31 5.83 -22.42
N ALA A 121 0.87 5.20 -22.45
CA ALA A 121 1.16 4.04 -23.30
C ALA A 121 0.52 2.72 -22.83
N ALA A 122 -0.09 2.69 -21.64
CA ALA A 122 -0.70 1.51 -21.03
C ALA A 122 -2.23 1.57 -20.91
N VAL A 123 -2.88 2.62 -21.42
CA VAL A 123 -4.35 2.74 -21.46
C VAL A 123 -4.87 2.12 -22.77
N PRO A 124 -5.75 1.09 -22.71
CA PRO A 124 -6.46 0.59 -23.89
C PRO A 124 -7.36 1.67 -24.50
N THR A 125 -7.54 1.67 -25.82
CA THR A 125 -8.28 2.71 -26.55
C THR A 125 -9.80 2.59 -26.47
N ASP A 126 -10.35 2.11 -25.35
CA ASP A 126 -11.79 2.04 -25.11
C ASP A 126 -12.23 3.18 -24.16
N PRO A 127 -12.96 4.21 -24.65
CA PRO A 127 -13.43 5.31 -23.82
C PRO A 127 -14.55 4.92 -22.84
N ALA A 128 -15.14 3.72 -22.95
CA ALA A 128 -16.22 3.27 -22.06
C ALA A 128 -15.73 2.80 -20.67
N LEU A 129 -14.42 2.66 -20.46
CA LEU A 129 -13.83 2.07 -19.26
C LEU A 129 -12.99 3.05 -18.41
N LEU A 130 -13.30 4.34 -18.46
CA LEU A 130 -12.73 5.34 -17.54
C LEU A 130 -13.54 5.38 -16.24
N PRO A 131 -13.00 4.92 -15.08
CA PRO A 131 -13.67 5.11 -13.80
C PRO A 131 -13.67 6.59 -13.40
N GLU A 132 -14.67 7.00 -12.61
CA GLU A 132 -14.70 8.33 -12.03
C GLU A 132 -13.45 8.60 -11.18
N ARG A 133 -12.97 9.85 -11.20
CA ARG A 133 -11.73 10.20 -10.50
C ARG A 133 -11.97 10.22 -9.00
N GLY A 134 -11.19 9.42 -8.28
CA GLY A 134 -11.18 9.38 -6.82
C GLY A 134 -10.96 10.74 -6.15
N SER A 135 -11.33 10.80 -4.88
CA SER A 135 -11.50 12.00 -4.04
C SER A 135 -10.38 13.04 -4.14
N THR A 136 -10.79 14.31 -4.08
CA THR A 136 -9.92 15.46 -3.85
C THR A 136 -9.08 15.29 -2.58
N PRO A 137 -7.81 15.75 -2.55
CA PRO A 137 -7.01 15.74 -1.33
C PRO A 137 -7.60 16.69 -0.28
N ASP A 138 -7.30 16.42 1.00
CA ASP A 138 -7.68 17.31 2.10
C ASP A 138 -6.95 18.67 1.98
N LEU A 139 -7.73 19.74 1.80
CA LEU A 139 -7.24 21.09 1.64
C LEU A 139 -6.90 21.79 2.98
N ALA A 140 -7.30 21.22 4.13
CA ALA A 140 -6.97 21.77 5.44
C ALA A 140 -5.45 21.79 5.72
N ALA A 141 -4.69 20.89 5.09
CA ALA A 141 -3.22 20.84 5.18
C ALA A 141 -2.50 21.93 4.34
N LEU A 142 -3.22 22.85 3.70
CA LEU A 142 -2.72 23.74 2.64
C LEU A 142 -3.10 25.23 2.80
N ASP A 143 -3.42 25.67 4.01
CA ASP A 143 -3.97 27.00 4.32
C ASP A 143 -3.15 28.17 3.71
N GLY A 144 -1.82 28.19 3.92
CA GLY A 144 -0.90 29.17 3.32
C GLY A 144 -0.77 29.11 1.80
N SER A 145 -1.34 28.10 1.14
CA SER A 145 -1.46 28.04 -0.33
C SER A 145 -2.80 28.56 -0.84
N GLN A 146 -3.86 28.54 -0.04
CA GLN A 146 -5.19 28.99 -0.49
C GLN A 146 -5.23 30.50 -0.74
N GLU A 147 -4.48 31.31 0.04
CA GLU A 147 -4.31 32.74 -0.27
C GLU A 147 -3.56 32.94 -1.61
N LEU A 148 -2.55 32.12 -1.91
CA LEU A 148 -1.84 32.15 -3.20
C LEU A 148 -2.72 31.67 -4.38
N VAL A 149 -3.63 30.71 -4.14
CA VAL A 149 -4.66 30.27 -5.10
C VAL A 149 -5.60 31.43 -5.41
N ASP A 150 -6.09 32.12 -4.39
CA ASP A 150 -7.07 33.20 -4.55
C ASP A 150 -6.43 34.45 -5.17
N TRP A 151 -5.16 34.76 -4.84
CA TRP A 151 -4.39 35.78 -5.53
C TRP A 151 -4.09 35.42 -6.99
N LEU A 152 -3.78 34.15 -7.32
CA LEU A 152 -3.60 33.76 -8.73
C LEU A 152 -4.94 33.82 -9.49
N ALA A 153 -6.04 33.41 -8.87
CA ALA A 153 -7.40 33.55 -9.44
C ALA A 153 -7.71 35.02 -9.74
N GLN A 154 -7.44 35.92 -8.81
CA GLN A 154 -7.63 37.36 -9.02
C GLN A 154 -6.62 37.96 -10.02
N ALA A 155 -5.42 37.41 -10.13
CA ALA A 155 -4.41 37.81 -11.13
C ALA A 155 -4.69 37.29 -12.55
N THR A 156 -5.67 36.40 -12.71
CA THR A 156 -6.02 35.75 -13.98
C THR A 156 -7.48 35.94 -14.40
N SER A 157 -8.32 36.53 -13.55
CA SER A 157 -9.73 36.81 -13.83
C SER A 157 -9.94 37.72 -15.05
N ASP A 158 -9.01 38.64 -15.31
CA ASP A 158 -9.01 39.48 -16.51
C ASP A 158 -8.25 38.86 -17.71
N ARG A 159 -7.64 37.68 -17.55
CA ARG A 159 -6.80 36.99 -18.56
C ARG A 159 -6.99 35.46 -18.56
N PRO A 160 -8.21 34.92 -18.69
CA PRO A 160 -8.46 33.47 -18.69
C PRO A 160 -7.70 32.73 -19.80
N ARG A 161 -7.54 33.31 -21.00
CA ARG A 161 -6.77 32.70 -22.11
C ARG A 161 -5.28 32.51 -21.77
N ASP A 162 -4.68 33.41 -20.99
CA ASP A 162 -3.29 33.25 -20.53
C ASP A 162 -3.17 32.13 -19.48
N LEU A 163 -4.10 32.06 -18.51
CA LEU A 163 -4.12 30.98 -17.53
C LEU A 163 -4.35 29.61 -18.18
N VAL A 164 -5.28 29.51 -19.14
CA VAL A 164 -5.51 28.27 -19.90
C VAL A 164 -4.25 27.86 -20.65
N PHE A 165 -3.55 28.80 -21.29
CA PHE A 165 -2.30 28.51 -22.00
C PHE A 165 -1.19 28.03 -21.06
N ILE A 166 -1.02 28.66 -19.89
CA ILE A 166 -0.06 28.24 -18.86
C ILE A 166 -0.42 26.85 -18.32
N ARG A 167 -1.70 26.58 -18.03
CA ARG A 167 -2.19 25.27 -17.57
C ARG A 167 -1.92 24.16 -18.59
N LEU A 168 -2.30 24.37 -19.85
CA LEU A 168 -2.10 23.39 -20.92
C LEU A 168 -0.61 23.15 -21.21
N ALA A 169 0.24 24.18 -21.11
CA ALA A 169 1.69 24.03 -21.22
C ALA A 169 2.33 23.31 -20.03
N SER A 170 1.75 23.42 -18.83
CA SER A 170 2.29 22.83 -17.59
C SER A 170 1.79 21.40 -17.32
N SER A 171 0.65 21.00 -17.88
CA SER A 171 0.05 19.68 -17.65
C SER A 171 0.78 18.53 -18.35
N GLY A 172 1.55 18.82 -19.41
CA GLY A 172 2.19 17.81 -20.25
C GLY A 172 1.23 16.90 -21.05
N ALA A 173 -0.09 17.14 -20.97
CA ALA A 173 -1.12 16.27 -21.51
C ALA A 173 -1.39 16.45 -23.02
N LEU A 174 -0.82 17.50 -23.63
CA LEU A 174 -0.93 17.83 -25.05
C LEU A 174 0.45 18.21 -25.60
N SER A 175 0.71 17.96 -26.88
CA SER A 175 1.92 18.44 -27.56
C SER A 175 1.90 19.96 -27.74
N ARG A 176 3.07 20.55 -27.98
CA ARG A 176 3.18 21.99 -28.27
C ARG A 176 2.36 22.43 -29.48
N ALA A 177 2.11 21.55 -30.45
CA ALA A 177 1.31 21.85 -31.63
C ALA A 177 -0.19 21.88 -31.31
N GLU A 178 -0.67 20.89 -30.54
CA GLU A 178 -2.06 20.83 -30.08
C GLU A 178 -2.38 22.00 -29.16
N ILE A 179 -1.56 22.28 -28.14
CA ILE A 179 -1.75 23.44 -27.25
C ILE A 179 -1.78 24.74 -28.06
N ALA A 180 -0.86 24.90 -29.02
CA ALA A 180 -0.82 26.07 -29.88
C ALA A 180 -2.12 26.24 -30.68
N ALA A 181 -2.70 25.15 -31.21
CA ALA A 181 -4.03 25.18 -31.83
C ALA A 181 -5.14 25.53 -30.83
N THR A 182 -5.18 24.86 -29.66
CA THR A 182 -6.20 25.08 -28.61
C THR A 182 -6.25 26.52 -28.10
N VAL A 183 -5.10 27.21 -28.05
CA VAL A 183 -5.03 28.61 -27.59
C VAL A 183 -4.96 29.65 -28.72
N ASP A 184 -5.18 29.23 -29.97
CA ASP A 184 -5.05 30.06 -31.18
C ASP A 184 -3.71 30.84 -31.21
N VAL A 185 -2.63 30.07 -31.34
CA VAL A 185 -1.25 30.55 -31.47
C VAL A 185 -0.59 29.76 -32.59
N ARG A 186 0.07 30.44 -33.54
CA ARG A 186 0.85 29.73 -34.58
C ARG A 186 1.97 28.91 -33.92
N PRO A 187 2.18 27.62 -34.21
CA PRO A 187 3.12 26.76 -33.47
C PRO A 187 4.55 27.32 -33.33
N HIS A 188 5.09 27.97 -34.37
CA HIS A 188 6.41 28.63 -34.32
C HIS A 188 6.50 29.81 -33.32
N ARG A 189 5.36 30.34 -32.84
CA ARG A 189 5.29 31.39 -31.80
C ARG A 189 5.02 30.83 -30.39
N TYR A 190 4.77 29.52 -30.23
CA TYR A 190 4.39 28.88 -28.97
C TYR A 190 5.22 29.37 -27.78
N SER A 191 6.54 29.23 -27.85
CA SER A 191 7.46 29.58 -26.75
C SER A 191 7.45 31.07 -26.41
N ASN A 192 7.28 31.95 -27.41
CA ASN A 192 7.24 33.41 -27.21
C ASN A 192 5.89 33.86 -26.63
N ALA A 193 4.80 33.25 -27.10
CA ALA A 193 3.45 33.53 -26.63
C ALA A 193 3.24 33.01 -25.19
N LEU A 194 3.76 31.82 -24.86
CA LEU A 194 3.76 31.28 -23.50
C LEU A 194 4.56 32.16 -22.53
N HIS A 195 5.77 32.59 -22.91
CA HIS A 195 6.54 33.57 -22.12
C HIS A 195 5.82 34.93 -21.99
N ALA A 196 5.01 35.33 -22.97
CA ALA A 196 4.20 36.54 -22.86
C ALA A 196 3.03 36.36 -21.87
N ALA A 197 2.34 35.22 -21.92
CA ALA A 197 1.28 34.86 -20.97
C ALA A 197 1.82 34.81 -19.53
N VAL A 198 2.90 34.07 -19.28
CA VAL A 198 3.56 33.97 -17.96
C VAL A 198 3.95 35.35 -17.44
N ARG A 199 4.54 36.22 -18.28
CA ARG A 199 4.91 37.58 -17.87
C ARG A 199 3.70 38.47 -17.54
N ARG A 200 2.59 38.35 -18.27
CA ARG A 200 1.36 39.12 -17.98
C ARG A 200 0.72 38.70 -16.66
N VAL A 201 0.52 37.39 -16.46
CA VAL A 201 -0.07 36.86 -15.22
C VAL A 201 0.81 37.16 -14.01
N HIS A 202 2.13 36.96 -14.12
CA HIS A 202 3.07 37.27 -13.04
C HIS A 202 3.15 38.79 -12.75
N GLY A 203 3.11 39.65 -13.78
CA GLY A 203 3.01 41.10 -13.58
C GLY A 203 1.75 41.49 -12.82
N ARG A 204 0.59 40.97 -13.24
CA ARG A 204 -0.70 41.23 -12.60
C ARG A 204 -0.79 40.72 -11.16
N PHE A 205 -0.20 39.55 -10.88
CA PHE A 205 -0.05 39.00 -9.53
C PHE A 205 0.81 39.91 -8.65
N LEU A 206 1.94 40.42 -9.17
CA LEU A 206 2.80 41.36 -8.46
C LEU A 206 2.10 42.70 -8.20
N ASP A 207 1.30 43.20 -9.15
CA ASP A 207 0.49 44.41 -8.98
C ASP A 207 -0.54 44.26 -7.87
N LEU A 208 -1.26 43.12 -7.82
CA LEU A 208 -2.24 42.82 -6.77
C LEU A 208 -1.58 42.66 -5.40
N TYR A 209 -0.45 41.95 -5.33
CA TYR A 209 0.36 41.84 -4.12
C TYR A 209 0.83 43.21 -3.61
N LEU A 210 1.35 44.06 -4.51
CA LEU A 210 1.76 45.42 -4.18
C LEU A 210 0.57 46.33 -3.81
N ALA A 211 -0.61 46.11 -4.39
CA ALA A 211 -1.84 46.83 -4.03
C ALA A 211 -2.36 46.42 -2.65
N ARG A 212 -2.32 45.11 -2.30
CA ARG A 212 -2.60 44.62 -0.94
C ARG A 212 -1.64 45.26 0.06
N CYS A 213 -0.35 45.37 -0.29
CA CYS A 213 0.67 46.10 0.47
C CYS A 213 0.44 47.64 0.55
N ARG A 214 -0.47 48.24 -0.23
CA ARG A 214 -0.90 49.65 -0.07
C ARG A 214 -2.02 49.83 0.96
N GLY A 215 -2.75 48.77 1.32
CA GLY A 215 -3.88 48.83 2.27
C GLY A 215 -3.49 49.04 3.75
N VAL A 216 -2.21 48.95 4.09
CA VAL A 216 -1.70 49.26 5.45
C VAL A 216 -1.61 50.79 5.62
N PRO A 217 -1.98 51.38 6.78
CA PRO A 217 -1.92 52.82 7.03
C PRO A 217 -0.59 53.50 6.66
N SER A 218 -0.66 54.80 6.36
CA SER A 218 0.26 55.47 5.44
C SER A 218 1.30 56.41 6.05
N ALA A 219 1.29 56.64 7.37
CA ALA A 219 2.13 57.64 8.03
C ALA A 219 3.64 57.38 7.84
N ASP A 220 4.11 56.19 8.24
CA ASP A 220 5.54 55.85 8.25
C ASP A 220 5.92 54.99 7.04
N ARG A 221 5.82 55.57 5.83
CA ARG A 221 6.21 54.87 4.58
C ARG A 221 7.51 55.40 3.95
N PRO A 222 8.66 54.75 4.22
CA PRO A 222 9.81 54.86 3.34
C PRO A 222 9.44 54.37 1.92
N CYS A 223 10.24 54.77 0.93
CA CYS A 223 9.99 54.51 -0.49
C CYS A 223 8.70 55.12 -1.09
N ALA A 224 7.93 55.94 -0.36
CA ALA A 224 6.75 56.64 -0.90
C ALA A 224 7.03 57.50 -2.14
N GLY A 225 8.22 58.11 -2.23
CA GLY A 225 8.67 58.85 -3.41
C GLY A 225 8.82 58.01 -4.68
N LEU A 226 9.09 56.70 -4.57
CA LEU A 226 9.11 55.79 -5.73
C LEU A 226 7.70 55.54 -6.27
N VAL A 227 6.71 55.40 -5.39
CA VAL A 227 5.31 55.22 -5.80
C VAL A 227 4.84 56.42 -6.60
N ARG A 228 5.12 57.64 -6.10
CA ARG A 228 4.79 58.90 -6.79
C ARG A 228 5.53 59.01 -8.14
N ALA A 229 6.86 58.84 -8.15
CA ALA A 229 7.67 58.94 -9.38
C ALA A 229 7.40 57.85 -10.43
N LEU A 230 6.73 56.74 -10.07
CA LEU A 230 6.20 55.75 -11.03
C LEU A 230 4.81 56.15 -11.54
N SER A 231 3.92 56.66 -10.68
CA SER A 231 2.62 57.19 -11.09
C SER A 231 2.74 58.39 -12.04
N ASP A 232 3.63 59.34 -11.74
CA ASP A 232 3.79 60.59 -12.49
C ASP A 232 4.42 60.41 -13.90
N ARG A 233 4.79 59.17 -14.28
CA ARG A 233 5.53 58.85 -15.51
C ARG A 233 4.99 57.66 -16.31
N PHE A 234 3.82 57.13 -15.94
CA PHE A 234 3.22 56.00 -16.64
C PHE A 234 1.96 56.38 -17.42
N ASP A 235 2.15 56.61 -18.72
CA ASP A 235 1.09 56.32 -19.69
C ASP A 235 1.02 54.79 -19.85
N VAL A 236 -0.18 54.23 -19.72
CA VAL A 236 -0.42 52.79 -19.74
C VAL A 236 -0.49 52.24 -21.18
N THR A 237 -0.48 53.12 -22.19
CA THR A 237 -0.64 52.75 -23.61
C THR A 237 0.67 52.46 -24.34
N ASP A 238 1.85 52.91 -23.84
CA ASP A 238 3.14 52.68 -24.50
C ASP A 238 3.88 51.42 -23.99
N PRO A 239 4.02 50.35 -24.80
CA PRO A 239 4.78 49.17 -24.42
C PRO A 239 6.30 49.37 -24.33
N ALA A 240 6.87 50.49 -24.81
CA ALA A 240 8.29 50.79 -24.68
C ALA A 240 8.69 51.31 -23.27
N GLY A 241 7.73 51.83 -22.50
CA GLY A 241 7.95 52.48 -21.19
C GLY A 241 8.56 51.63 -20.07
N PHE A 242 8.71 50.30 -20.25
CA PHE A 242 9.22 49.40 -19.21
C PHE A 242 10.73 49.44 -18.96
N ALA A 243 11.54 49.93 -19.90
CA ALA A 243 12.99 50.10 -19.67
C ALA A 243 13.28 51.19 -18.60
N PRO A 244 12.67 52.38 -18.66
CA PRO A 244 12.71 53.39 -17.59
C PRO A 244 12.36 52.87 -16.18
N VAL A 245 11.31 52.05 -16.02
CA VAL A 245 10.91 51.49 -14.70
C VAL A 245 12.08 50.80 -14.02
N ARG A 246 12.80 49.96 -14.78
CA ARG A 246 13.92 49.17 -14.26
C ARG A 246 15.10 50.06 -13.85
N GLY A 247 15.25 51.23 -14.47
CA GLY A 247 16.17 52.29 -14.07
C GLY A 247 15.71 52.98 -12.78
N LEU A 248 14.47 53.49 -12.73
CA LEU A 248 13.91 54.22 -11.58
C LEU A 248 13.89 53.35 -10.30
N VAL A 249 13.40 52.12 -10.40
CA VAL A 249 13.38 51.17 -9.26
C VAL A 249 14.80 50.83 -8.80
N ARG A 250 15.77 50.70 -9.73
CA ARG A 250 17.18 50.44 -9.36
C ARG A 250 17.83 51.67 -8.70
N ALA A 251 17.60 52.86 -9.22
CA ALA A 251 18.13 54.11 -8.67
C ALA A 251 17.57 54.37 -7.26
N HIS A 252 16.25 54.20 -7.07
CA HIS A 252 15.63 54.36 -5.75
C HIS A 252 16.08 53.28 -4.75
N ARG A 253 16.25 52.03 -5.19
CA ARG A 253 16.79 50.92 -4.38
C ARG A 253 18.28 51.08 -4.05
N ALA A 254 18.98 52.02 -4.67
CA ALA A 254 20.35 52.39 -4.32
C ALA A 254 20.42 53.56 -3.32
N THR A 255 19.36 54.38 -3.20
CA THR A 255 19.36 55.60 -2.36
C THR A 255 18.44 55.53 -1.15
N CYS A 256 17.35 54.76 -1.18
CA CYS A 256 16.47 54.61 -0.03
C CYS A 256 16.96 53.48 0.89
N ALA A 257 17.52 53.87 2.05
CA ALA A 257 18.11 52.98 3.05
C ALA A 257 17.24 51.76 3.40
N GLU A 258 15.91 51.88 3.44
CA GLU A 258 15.02 50.77 3.78
C GLU A 258 14.69 49.85 2.61
N CYS A 259 14.54 50.39 1.39
CA CYS A 259 14.48 49.55 0.19
C CYS A 259 15.84 48.84 -0.06
N THR A 260 16.97 49.44 0.34
CA THR A 260 18.29 48.80 0.40
C THR A 260 18.37 47.73 1.50
N ALA A 261 17.94 48.03 2.72
CA ALA A 261 17.93 47.08 3.83
C ALA A 261 16.96 45.92 3.56
N PHE A 262 15.86 46.14 2.83
CA PHE A 262 15.00 45.08 2.32
C PHE A 262 15.72 44.25 1.25
N ASP A 263 16.43 44.85 0.30
CA ASP A 263 17.27 44.13 -0.66
C ASP A 263 18.31 43.23 0.04
N SER A 264 19.08 43.78 0.98
CA SER A 264 20.05 43.03 1.79
C SER A 264 19.38 41.90 2.58
N ARG A 265 18.21 42.15 3.19
CA ARG A 265 17.42 41.11 3.88
C ARG A 265 16.87 40.05 2.92
N VAL A 266 16.54 40.37 1.67
CA VAL A 266 16.05 39.41 0.66
C VAL A 266 17.19 38.58 0.07
N ARG A 267 18.37 39.17 -0.18
CA ARG A 267 19.57 38.44 -0.61
C ARG A 267 20.11 37.53 0.51
N ALA A 268 20.11 38.00 1.75
CA ALA A 268 20.41 37.19 2.93
C ALA A 268 19.34 36.10 3.23
N ARG A 269 18.21 36.12 2.53
CA ARG A 269 17.19 35.05 2.51
C ARG A 269 17.28 34.15 1.27
N GLY A 270 18.34 34.27 0.47
CA GLY A 270 18.61 33.37 -0.66
C GLY A 270 17.68 33.51 -1.88
N VAL A 271 16.75 34.47 -1.90
CA VAL A 271 15.71 34.55 -2.93
C VAL A 271 16.28 34.99 -4.28
N THR A 272 16.53 34.02 -5.15
CA THR A 272 16.93 34.27 -6.55
C THR A 272 15.72 34.62 -7.43
N ARG A 273 15.95 34.90 -8.73
CA ARG A 273 14.86 35.23 -9.67
C ARG A 273 13.95 34.05 -9.99
N GLU A 274 14.42 32.83 -9.78
CA GLU A 274 13.67 31.60 -10.08
C GLU A 274 12.49 31.35 -9.12
N PHE A 275 12.50 31.91 -7.90
CA PHE A 275 11.49 31.66 -6.85
C PHE A 275 10.05 31.98 -7.28
N LEU A 276 9.87 32.91 -8.21
CA LEU A 276 8.56 33.39 -8.68
C LEU A 276 7.88 32.45 -9.70
N ALA A 277 8.52 31.34 -10.09
CA ALA A 277 7.92 30.33 -10.98
C ALA A 277 7.03 29.32 -10.24
N VAL A 278 7.28 29.06 -8.95
CA VAL A 278 6.65 27.97 -8.19
C VAL A 278 5.16 28.20 -7.89
N PRO A 279 4.70 29.42 -7.46
CA PRO A 279 3.28 29.63 -7.11
C PRO A 279 2.32 29.36 -8.27
N LEU A 280 2.74 29.64 -9.51
CA LEU A 280 1.94 29.43 -10.73
C LEU A 280 1.54 27.96 -10.96
N VAL A 281 2.34 27.00 -10.50
CA VAL A 281 2.08 25.56 -10.66
C VAL A 281 1.16 25.05 -9.54
N ALA A 282 1.40 25.43 -8.29
CA ALA A 282 0.54 25.03 -7.18
C ALA A 282 -0.87 25.62 -7.28
N ALA A 283 -0.96 26.94 -7.49
CA ALA A 283 -2.22 27.66 -7.47
C ALA A 283 -3.13 27.36 -8.69
N SER A 284 -2.58 26.83 -9.78
CA SER A 284 -3.38 26.46 -10.95
C SER A 284 -4.15 25.14 -10.77
N VAL A 285 -3.81 24.32 -9.77
CA VAL A 285 -4.51 23.06 -9.41
C VAL A 285 -5.81 23.33 -8.65
N ALA A 286 -5.77 23.93 -7.45
CA ALA A 286 -7.00 24.15 -6.65
C ALA A 286 -8.03 25.08 -7.35
N LEU A 287 -7.56 25.97 -8.23
CA LEU A 287 -8.42 26.79 -9.09
C LEU A 287 -9.08 25.98 -10.24
N LEU A 288 -8.77 24.70 -10.46
CA LEU A 288 -9.56 23.85 -11.38
C LEU A 288 -10.85 23.40 -10.72
N ASP A 289 -10.81 23.06 -9.44
CA ASP A 289 -11.97 22.47 -8.75
C ASP A 289 -13.02 23.53 -8.38
N ARG A 290 -12.61 24.76 -8.03
CA ARG A 290 -13.55 25.90 -7.94
C ARG A 290 -14.25 26.19 -9.29
N VAL A 291 -13.57 26.06 -10.42
CA VAL A 291 -14.18 26.31 -11.75
C VAL A 291 -15.12 25.16 -12.13
N ARG A 292 -14.76 23.91 -11.84
CA ARG A 292 -15.68 22.75 -12.02
C ARG A 292 -16.97 22.92 -11.20
N ALA A 293 -16.85 23.34 -9.95
CA ALA A 293 -18.00 23.60 -9.08
C ALA A 293 -18.94 24.71 -9.62
N GLN A 294 -18.40 25.67 -10.38
CA GLN A 294 -19.19 26.76 -10.99
C GLN A 294 -19.76 26.42 -12.38
N GLN A 295 -19.16 25.50 -13.13
CA GLN A 295 -19.64 25.15 -14.48
C GLN A 295 -20.98 24.39 -14.49
N VAL A 296 -21.47 23.91 -13.36
CA VAL A 296 -22.77 23.24 -13.22
C VAL A 296 -23.95 24.20 -13.49
N THR A 297 -23.73 25.52 -13.43
CA THR A 297 -24.82 26.53 -13.42
C THR A 297 -25.10 27.22 -14.76
N LEU A 298 -24.46 26.84 -15.88
CA LEU A 298 -24.68 27.49 -17.19
C LEU A 298 -24.66 26.50 -18.39
N THR A 299 -25.75 25.73 -18.53
CA THR A 299 -26.15 25.08 -19.79
C THR A 299 -27.50 25.65 -20.24
N GLY A 300 -27.53 26.40 -21.36
CA GLY A 300 -28.74 27.15 -21.71
C GLY A 300 -28.78 27.95 -23.02
N ILE A 301 -28.01 27.58 -24.07
CA ILE A 301 -28.30 28.02 -25.46
C ILE A 301 -28.17 26.80 -26.38
N ALA A 302 -29.15 26.59 -27.25
CA ALA A 302 -29.26 25.39 -28.09
C ALA A 302 -28.45 25.46 -29.39
N THR A 303 -28.01 24.30 -29.87
CA THR A 303 -27.49 24.11 -31.24
C THR A 303 -28.64 23.94 -32.24
N PRO A 304 -28.65 24.65 -33.39
CA PRO A 304 -29.59 24.39 -34.47
C PRO A 304 -29.25 23.08 -35.22
N ALA A 305 -30.28 22.45 -35.78
CA ALA A 305 -30.21 21.20 -36.56
C ALA A 305 -30.01 21.46 -38.08
N PRO A 306 -29.66 20.45 -38.91
CA PRO A 306 -28.95 20.67 -40.17
C PRO A 306 -29.78 20.65 -41.48
N GLY A 307 -29.21 21.26 -42.52
CA GLY A 307 -29.39 21.00 -43.96
C GLY A 307 -28.05 21.31 -44.66
N ALA A 308 -27.48 20.51 -45.56
CA ALA A 308 -27.93 20.14 -46.92
C ALA A 308 -28.05 21.34 -47.88
N ALA A 309 -27.52 21.34 -49.11
CA ALA A 309 -26.47 20.55 -49.77
C ALA A 309 -26.10 21.19 -51.13
N GLU A 310 -24.81 21.28 -51.48
CA GLU A 310 -24.24 21.37 -52.85
C GLU A 310 -24.63 22.53 -53.84
N PRO A 311 -23.89 22.76 -54.96
CA PRO A 311 -22.48 22.45 -55.23
C PRO A 311 -21.61 23.74 -55.48
N PRO A 312 -20.96 24.04 -56.64
CA PRO A 312 -19.49 24.08 -56.63
C PRO A 312 -18.82 25.39 -57.13
N THR A 313 -17.51 25.49 -56.88
CA THR A 313 -16.46 26.23 -57.64
C THR A 313 -16.86 27.42 -58.53
N GLY A 314 -16.45 28.64 -58.17
CA GLY A 314 -16.47 29.79 -59.09
C GLY A 314 -15.82 31.04 -58.50
N ALA A 315 -15.13 31.83 -59.32
CA ALA A 315 -14.33 32.98 -58.88
C ALA A 315 -15.03 34.35 -59.03
N ASP A 316 -14.57 35.28 -58.20
CA ASP A 316 -14.41 36.73 -58.44
C ASP A 316 -15.51 37.75 -58.06
N ARG A 317 -15.00 38.85 -57.47
CA ARG A 317 -15.43 40.26 -57.38
C ARG A 317 -16.86 40.77 -57.11
N THR A 318 -16.81 41.91 -56.38
CA THR A 318 -17.75 43.06 -56.26
C THR A 318 -18.86 43.07 -55.19
N SER A 319 -18.99 44.26 -54.59
CA SER A 319 -19.94 44.72 -53.55
C SER A 319 -21.22 45.35 -54.22
N PRO A 320 -22.20 46.04 -53.56
CA PRO A 320 -22.20 46.63 -52.20
C PRO A 320 -23.54 46.55 -51.38
N SER A 321 -23.55 47.21 -50.20
CA SER A 321 -24.73 47.83 -49.52
C SER A 321 -25.77 46.87 -48.88
N THR A 322 -26.58 47.20 -47.85
CA THR A 322 -26.68 48.36 -46.92
C THR A 322 -27.52 47.98 -45.68
N SER A 323 -27.34 48.68 -44.54
CA SER A 323 -28.39 48.97 -43.51
C SER A 323 -29.02 47.79 -42.70
N ALA A 324 -29.54 47.96 -41.48
CA ALA A 324 -29.46 49.08 -40.51
C ALA A 324 -29.64 48.59 -39.04
N GLU A 325 -29.41 49.54 -38.13
CA GLU A 325 -29.43 49.57 -36.66
C GLU A 325 -30.80 49.32 -35.99
N VAL A 326 -30.80 48.92 -34.69
CA VAL A 326 -31.53 49.49 -33.53
C VAL A 326 -31.69 48.49 -32.35
N SER A 327 -31.61 49.01 -31.12
CA SER A 327 -31.64 48.31 -29.81
C SER A 327 -33.05 48.03 -29.26
N LEU A 328 -33.15 47.23 -28.17
CA LEU A 328 -33.87 47.67 -26.94
C LEU A 328 -33.46 46.90 -25.66
N GLN A 329 -34.18 47.13 -24.56
CA GLN A 329 -33.80 46.88 -23.15
C GLN A 329 -34.54 45.69 -22.48
N VAL A 330 -34.21 45.44 -21.22
CA VAL A 330 -34.77 44.43 -20.31
C VAL A 330 -35.86 45.04 -19.40
N GLU A 331 -36.89 44.27 -19.05
CA GLU A 331 -37.73 44.55 -17.86
C GLU A 331 -38.22 43.25 -17.18
N LEU A 332 -38.81 43.35 -15.98
CA LEU A 332 -39.07 42.24 -15.02
C LEU A 332 -40.53 42.21 -14.54
N SER A 333 -41.11 41.02 -14.29
CA SER A 333 -42.23 40.79 -13.34
C SER A 333 -42.56 39.30 -13.10
N ALA A 334 -43.30 39.01 -12.01
CA ALA A 334 -43.94 37.74 -11.63
C ALA A 334 -45.41 38.05 -11.17
N PRO A 335 -46.36 37.11 -10.82
CA PRO A 335 -46.22 36.05 -9.78
C PRO A 335 -47.05 34.72 -9.99
N VAL A 336 -47.18 33.91 -8.91
CA VAL A 336 -47.80 32.55 -8.71
C VAL A 336 -49.29 32.64 -8.25
N PRO A 337 -50.25 31.70 -8.52
CA PRO A 337 -50.32 30.26 -8.10
C PRO A 337 -50.93 29.28 -9.19
N ALA A 338 -51.62 28.12 -9.02
CA ALA A 338 -52.29 27.41 -7.88
C ALA A 338 -52.61 25.88 -8.14
N ASP A 339 -53.16 25.21 -7.11
CA ASP A 339 -54.05 24.01 -7.04
C ASP A 339 -53.60 22.56 -7.45
N VAL A 340 -54.21 21.53 -6.80
CA VAL A 340 -53.77 20.10 -6.74
C VAL A 340 -54.94 19.09 -6.49
N PRO A 341 -54.99 17.93 -7.18
CA PRO A 341 -55.15 16.60 -6.53
C PRO A 341 -54.14 15.52 -7.04
N VAL A 342 -53.85 14.30 -6.50
CA VAL A 342 -54.39 13.24 -5.59
C VAL A 342 -55.08 11.98 -6.28
N PRO A 343 -55.50 10.84 -5.63
CA PRO A 343 -55.15 9.44 -6.03
C PRO A 343 -56.40 8.54 -6.40
N PRO A 344 -56.47 7.16 -6.35
CA PRO A 344 -55.50 6.08 -5.99
C PRO A 344 -55.52 4.74 -6.82
N ASP A 345 -54.82 3.71 -6.31
CA ASP A 345 -54.97 2.22 -6.42
C ASP A 345 -54.78 1.45 -7.78
N VAL A 346 -54.16 0.23 -7.93
CA VAL A 346 -53.81 -0.99 -7.12
C VAL A 346 -54.92 -2.09 -7.13
N PRO A 347 -54.72 -3.45 -7.15
CA PRO A 347 -53.52 -4.35 -7.19
C PRO A 347 -53.49 -5.58 -8.19
N VAL A 348 -52.33 -6.27 -8.28
CA VAL A 348 -52.01 -7.75 -8.34
C VAL A 348 -52.91 -8.79 -9.09
N ALA A 349 -52.32 -9.64 -9.97
CA ALA A 349 -52.30 -11.14 -9.92
C ALA A 349 -51.73 -11.87 -11.19
N ASP A 350 -50.90 -12.90 -10.97
CA ASP A 350 -50.60 -14.05 -11.87
C ASP A 350 -51.50 -15.29 -11.47
N PRO A 351 -51.49 -16.52 -12.06
CA PRO A 351 -50.54 -17.12 -13.04
C PRO A 351 -51.12 -18.13 -14.10
N VAL A 352 -50.22 -18.83 -14.83
CA VAL A 352 -50.36 -20.14 -15.56
C VAL A 352 -51.39 -20.30 -16.70
N GLY A 353 -50.92 -20.71 -17.89
CA GLY A 353 -51.76 -21.31 -18.97
C GLY A 353 -50.98 -21.63 -20.26
N PRO A 354 -51.09 -22.81 -20.93
CA PRO A 354 -50.10 -23.23 -21.93
C PRO A 354 -50.61 -23.50 -23.38
N SER A 355 -49.67 -23.43 -24.33
CA SER A 355 -49.48 -24.28 -25.55
C SER A 355 -50.64 -24.58 -26.53
N GLY A 356 -50.39 -24.39 -27.85
CA GLY A 356 -51.03 -25.23 -28.90
C GLY A 356 -51.04 -24.69 -30.34
N GLY A 357 -50.41 -25.42 -31.28
CA GLY A 357 -50.56 -25.25 -32.75
C GLY A 357 -49.76 -24.10 -33.38
N GLY A 358 -49.37 -24.14 -34.67
CA GLY A 358 -49.48 -25.18 -35.71
C GLY A 358 -48.55 -24.91 -36.91
N PRO A 359 -48.34 -25.85 -37.86
CA PRO A 359 -47.14 -25.89 -38.72
C PRO A 359 -47.35 -25.63 -40.24
N SER A 360 -46.26 -25.79 -41.03
CA SER A 360 -46.17 -26.00 -42.50
C SER A 360 -46.29 -24.74 -43.40
N VAL A 361 -45.79 -24.65 -44.67
CA VAL A 361 -45.28 -25.60 -45.69
C VAL A 361 -44.13 -24.98 -46.55
N ALA A 362 -43.13 -25.80 -46.96
CA ALA A 362 -42.18 -25.75 -48.13
C ALA A 362 -41.44 -24.46 -48.64
N GLY A 363 -40.33 -24.70 -49.39
CA GLY A 363 -39.70 -23.79 -50.37
C GLY A 363 -40.16 -24.13 -51.82
N PRO A 364 -39.32 -24.11 -52.90
CA PRO A 364 -37.86 -23.85 -52.99
C PRO A 364 -37.38 -22.99 -54.22
N GLY A 365 -36.05 -22.75 -54.35
CA GLY A 365 -35.35 -22.26 -55.58
C GLY A 365 -35.44 -20.74 -55.87
N GLY A 366 -34.51 -20.05 -56.58
CA GLY A 366 -33.27 -20.42 -57.30
C GLY A 366 -33.41 -20.23 -58.82
N GLY A 367 -32.56 -19.50 -59.58
CA GLY A 367 -31.36 -18.68 -59.30
C GLY A 367 -30.68 -18.19 -60.62
N TRP A 368 -29.43 -17.69 -60.58
CA TRP A 368 -28.57 -17.29 -61.74
C TRP A 368 -29.00 -15.99 -62.53
N ARG A 369 -28.18 -15.26 -63.32
CA ARG A 369 -26.74 -15.35 -63.71
C ARG A 369 -26.13 -14.00 -64.21
N ARG A 370 -24.82 -13.80 -63.92
CA ARG A 370 -23.72 -13.01 -64.58
C ARG A 370 -24.03 -11.86 -65.58
N TRP A 371 -23.24 -10.77 -65.55
CA TRP A 371 -21.90 -10.57 -66.20
C TRP A 371 -21.32 -9.19 -65.78
N LEU A 372 -20.08 -8.68 -66.02
CA LEU A 372 -18.71 -8.97 -66.54
C LEU A 372 -17.82 -7.87 -65.83
N ALA A 373 -16.48 -7.68 -65.87
CA ALA A 373 -15.23 -8.45 -66.01
C ALA A 373 -14.03 -7.46 -66.17
N VAL A 374 -12.91 -7.66 -65.44
CA VAL A 374 -11.49 -7.29 -65.77
C VAL A 374 -11.09 -5.78 -65.87
N GLY A 375 -9.95 -5.31 -65.32
CA GLY A 375 -8.98 -5.91 -64.38
C GLY A 375 -7.57 -5.25 -64.35
N GLY A 376 -6.82 -5.43 -63.26
CA GLY A 376 -5.38 -5.09 -63.09
C GLY A 376 -5.03 -3.63 -62.71
N ALA A 377 -3.93 -3.31 -62.01
CA ALA A 377 -2.93 -4.13 -61.28
C ALA A 377 -2.07 -3.26 -60.31
N GLY A 378 -1.33 -3.87 -59.37
CA GLY A 378 -0.04 -3.32 -58.87
C GLY A 378 0.19 -3.04 -57.37
N GLY A 379 0.58 -4.06 -56.60
CA GLY A 379 1.52 -3.99 -55.43
C GLY A 379 1.17 -3.15 -54.17
N ALA A 380 1.77 -3.39 -53.00
CA ALA A 380 2.51 -4.55 -52.50
C ALA A 380 2.49 -4.52 -50.96
N ALA A 381 2.56 -5.68 -50.28
CA ALA A 381 2.59 -5.78 -48.83
C ALA A 381 3.65 -6.80 -48.36
N VAL A 382 4.28 -6.55 -47.22
CA VAL A 382 5.24 -7.46 -46.58
C VAL A 382 4.61 -8.03 -45.31
N SER A 383 4.76 -9.33 -45.10
CA SER A 383 4.41 -10.00 -43.85
C SER A 383 5.38 -11.17 -43.66
N THR A 384 5.90 -11.31 -42.44
CA THR A 384 6.85 -12.38 -42.10
C THR A 384 6.34 -13.10 -40.87
N ALA A 385 5.69 -14.24 -41.09
CA ALA A 385 5.47 -15.22 -40.04
C ALA A 385 6.76 -16.04 -39.84
N ILE A 386 7.10 -16.35 -38.58
CA ILE A 386 8.18 -17.28 -38.25
C ILE A 386 7.57 -18.57 -37.70
N VAL A 387 8.05 -19.69 -38.23
CA VAL A 387 7.59 -21.04 -37.90
C VAL A 387 8.14 -21.48 -36.54
N ILE A 388 7.27 -22.00 -35.67
CA ILE A 388 7.70 -22.76 -34.49
C ILE A 388 7.84 -24.23 -34.90
N LEU A 389 9.06 -24.76 -34.78
CA LEU A 389 9.35 -26.16 -35.07
C LEU A 389 8.95 -27.03 -33.86
N THR A 390 8.04 -27.98 -34.07
CA THR A 390 7.79 -29.07 -33.12
C THR A 390 8.53 -30.32 -33.59
N LEU A 391 9.29 -30.95 -32.69
CA LEU A 391 9.97 -32.22 -32.95
C LEU A 391 9.60 -33.23 -31.87
N LEU A 392 8.86 -34.26 -32.28
CA LEU A 392 8.60 -35.49 -31.53
C LEU A 392 9.21 -36.66 -32.34
N PRO A 393 9.96 -37.57 -31.71
CA PRO A 393 10.21 -38.90 -32.25
C PRO A 393 9.07 -39.90 -31.87
N PRO A 394 8.86 -40.97 -32.65
CA PRO A 394 7.82 -42.00 -32.43
C PRO A 394 8.26 -43.13 -31.46
N PRO A 395 7.38 -44.08 -31.09
CA PRO A 395 7.59 -45.00 -29.96
C PRO A 395 8.08 -46.43 -30.33
N ASP A 396 8.29 -47.20 -29.25
CA ASP A 396 8.36 -48.67 -29.12
C ASP A 396 9.59 -49.46 -29.61
N GLY A 397 10.02 -50.41 -28.77
CA GLY A 397 11.14 -51.34 -28.99
C GLY A 397 11.55 -52.08 -27.70
N ASP A 398 11.29 -53.39 -27.64
CA ASP A 398 11.45 -54.24 -26.43
C ASP A 398 12.85 -54.86 -26.23
N HIS A 399 13.14 -55.20 -24.96
CA HIS A 399 14.11 -56.22 -24.47
C HIS A 399 15.63 -55.99 -24.70
N PRO A 400 16.53 -56.70 -23.96
CA PRO A 400 16.43 -57.30 -22.62
C PRO A 400 17.63 -56.91 -21.67
N SER A 401 17.71 -57.57 -20.52
CA SER A 401 18.65 -57.32 -19.40
C SER A 401 20.15 -57.56 -19.67
N ALA A 402 21.02 -56.74 -19.06
CA ALA A 402 22.35 -57.14 -18.57
C ALA A 402 22.87 -56.17 -17.46
N ASP A 403 23.42 -56.73 -16.37
CA ASP A 403 24.19 -56.00 -15.34
C ASP A 403 25.67 -55.86 -15.80
N PRO A 404 26.43 -54.86 -15.32
CA PRO A 404 27.43 -55.21 -14.31
C PRO A 404 27.74 -54.15 -13.24
N THR A 405 27.91 -54.62 -12.00
CA THR A 405 28.39 -53.84 -10.84
C THR A 405 29.86 -53.40 -10.95
N PRO A 406 30.21 -52.15 -10.59
CA PRO A 406 31.58 -51.74 -10.26
C PRO A 406 31.96 -52.08 -8.79
N PRO A 407 33.27 -52.17 -8.46
CA PRO A 407 33.74 -52.66 -7.16
C PRO A 407 33.73 -51.60 -6.03
N GLY A 408 33.51 -52.04 -4.79
CA GLY A 408 33.52 -51.20 -3.59
C GLY A 408 34.86 -51.22 -2.80
N PRO A 409 35.16 -50.16 -2.01
CA PRO A 409 36.34 -50.11 -1.15
C PRO A 409 36.13 -50.65 0.26
N SER A 410 37.15 -51.36 0.75
CA SER A 410 37.38 -51.92 2.09
C SER A 410 36.98 -51.08 3.32
N ARG A 411 36.50 -51.76 4.37
CA ARG A 411 36.23 -51.19 5.71
C ARG A 411 36.92 -52.01 6.84
N PRO A 412 37.87 -51.43 7.61
CA PRO A 412 38.46 -52.05 8.80
C PRO A 412 37.57 -51.86 10.06
N PRO A 413 37.89 -52.48 11.22
CA PRO A 413 36.90 -53.24 12.00
C PRO A 413 36.12 -52.45 13.06
N ALA A 414 35.02 -53.05 13.53
CA ALA A 414 34.19 -52.54 14.62
C ALA A 414 34.54 -53.18 15.98
N THR A 415 34.52 -52.38 17.03
CA THR A 415 34.69 -52.82 18.43
C THR A 415 33.33 -53.09 19.07
N ALA A 416 33.18 -54.18 19.82
CA ALA A 416 31.93 -54.57 20.47
C ALA A 416 31.81 -54.05 21.91
N PRO A 417 30.57 -53.74 22.36
CA PRO A 417 30.13 -53.97 23.73
C PRO A 417 28.98 -55.02 23.80
N PRO A 418 28.67 -55.60 24.97
CA PRO A 418 28.15 -56.98 25.01
C PRO A 418 26.71 -57.17 25.53
N GLY A 419 26.17 -58.36 25.30
CA GLY A 419 25.34 -59.11 26.26
C GLY A 419 23.87 -58.70 26.40
N ARG A 420 22.96 -59.53 25.87
CA ARG A 420 21.52 -59.51 26.22
C ARG A 420 21.05 -60.91 26.59
N SER A 421 20.18 -60.99 27.60
CA SER A 421 19.76 -62.26 28.23
C SER A 421 18.78 -63.07 27.38
N THR A 422 18.85 -64.40 27.52
CA THR A 422 17.74 -65.35 27.31
C THR A 422 16.59 -65.04 28.28
N GLY A 423 15.31 -65.36 28.06
CA GLY A 423 14.55 -65.98 26.95
C GLY A 423 13.04 -65.89 27.33
N PRO A 424 12.11 -66.78 26.93
CA PRO A 424 12.19 -67.84 25.92
C PRO A 424 11.05 -67.78 24.85
N THR A 425 11.01 -68.82 24.01
CA THR A 425 10.14 -69.14 22.86
C THR A 425 8.61 -68.93 23.02
N PRO A 426 7.89 -68.41 21.99
CA PRO A 426 6.44 -68.51 21.87
C PRO A 426 5.99 -69.82 21.19
N GLY A 427 4.86 -70.39 21.61
CA GLY A 427 4.27 -71.61 21.03
C GLY A 427 3.32 -71.35 19.85
N THR A 428 3.19 -72.32 18.95
CA THR A 428 2.28 -72.29 17.79
C THR A 428 0.88 -72.81 18.14
N GLY A 429 -0.16 -72.15 17.61
CA GLY A 429 -1.58 -72.57 17.69
C GLY A 429 -2.42 -71.86 16.61
N PRO A 430 -3.48 -72.46 16.05
CA PRO A 430 -3.98 -72.06 14.72
C PRO A 430 -5.34 -71.35 14.68
N GLY A 431 -5.54 -70.57 13.61
CA GLY A 431 -6.78 -70.45 12.83
C GLY A 431 -8.12 -70.09 13.51
N GLY A 432 -8.61 -68.87 13.23
CA GLY A 432 -10.01 -68.48 13.46
C GLY A 432 -10.41 -67.30 12.56
N ASP A 433 -11.65 -67.30 12.07
CA ASP A 433 -12.14 -66.36 11.06
C ASP A 433 -12.42 -64.93 11.59
N PRO A 434 -12.25 -63.89 10.77
CA PRO A 434 -12.68 -62.53 11.11
C PRO A 434 -14.18 -62.35 10.83
N SER A 435 -15.02 -62.32 11.88
CA SER A 435 -16.42 -61.91 11.78
C SER A 435 -16.95 -61.32 13.09
N GLY A 436 -17.63 -60.17 12.99
CA GLY A 436 -18.41 -59.60 14.10
C GLY A 436 -17.64 -58.72 15.10
N SER A 437 -17.15 -57.55 14.67
CA SER A 437 -16.76 -56.48 15.59
C SER A 437 -18.00 -55.84 16.24
N ALA A 438 -18.52 -56.46 17.30
CA ALA A 438 -19.59 -55.87 18.11
C ALA A 438 -19.13 -54.54 18.75
N GLY A 439 -20.04 -53.56 18.85
CA GLY A 439 -19.71 -52.23 19.34
C GLY A 439 -19.32 -52.23 20.82
N ALA A 440 -18.08 -51.86 21.13
CA ALA A 440 -17.65 -51.59 22.48
C ALA A 440 -18.35 -50.32 23.01
N THR A 441 -19.08 -50.44 24.12
CA THR A 441 -19.62 -49.28 24.83
C THR A 441 -18.45 -48.45 25.38
N PRO A 442 -18.40 -47.12 25.17
CA PRO A 442 -17.38 -46.29 25.78
C PRO A 442 -17.50 -46.38 27.31
N GLY A 443 -16.37 -46.65 27.98
CA GLY A 443 -16.32 -46.63 29.44
C GLY A 443 -16.60 -45.22 30.00
N PRO A 444 -16.87 -45.09 31.31
CA PRO A 444 -16.96 -43.78 31.95
C PRO A 444 -15.63 -43.05 31.74
N GLY A 445 -15.65 -41.99 30.93
CA GLY A 445 -14.45 -41.27 30.54
C GLY A 445 -13.75 -40.62 31.73
N ASP A 446 -12.41 -40.56 31.68
CA ASP A 446 -11.63 -39.79 32.64
C ASP A 446 -12.16 -38.35 32.72
N PRO A 447 -12.26 -37.76 33.93
CA PRO A 447 -12.73 -36.40 34.08
C PRO A 447 -11.82 -35.44 33.29
N GLY A 448 -12.43 -34.66 32.39
CA GLY A 448 -11.72 -33.67 31.57
C GLY A 448 -10.96 -32.65 32.43
N PRO A 449 -9.93 -32.00 31.87
CA PRO A 449 -9.16 -30.98 32.60
C PRO A 449 -10.11 -29.87 33.11
N PRO A 450 -9.90 -29.36 34.34
CA PRO A 450 -10.83 -28.43 34.95
C PRO A 450 -10.97 -27.15 34.13
N VAL A 451 -12.21 -26.72 33.90
CA VAL A 451 -12.52 -25.49 33.16
C VAL A 451 -12.00 -24.29 33.95
N SER A 452 -11.12 -23.49 33.32
CA SER A 452 -10.48 -22.35 33.97
C SER A 452 -11.47 -21.19 34.17
N THR A 453 -11.89 -20.98 35.42
CA THR A 453 -12.70 -19.82 35.83
C THR A 453 -11.88 -18.53 35.97
N ALA A 454 -10.64 -18.50 35.49
CA ALA A 454 -9.81 -17.31 35.51
C ALA A 454 -10.32 -16.26 34.51
N ALA A 455 -10.13 -14.98 34.83
CA ALA A 455 -10.27 -13.92 33.85
C ALA A 455 -9.27 -14.14 32.70
N PRO A 456 -9.61 -13.81 31.43
CA PRO A 456 -8.71 -14.02 30.30
C PRO A 456 -7.39 -13.27 30.53
N ARG A 457 -6.27 -14.00 30.40
CA ARG A 457 -4.93 -13.42 30.51
C ARG A 457 -4.26 -13.46 29.15
N TRP A 458 -3.90 -12.31 28.61
CA TRP A 458 -3.17 -12.23 27.35
C TRP A 458 -2.15 -11.09 27.34
N ALA A 459 -1.15 -11.22 26.48
CA ALA A 459 -0.33 -10.11 26.00
C ALA A 459 -0.18 -10.19 24.48
N MET A 460 0.08 -9.02 23.90
CA MET A 460 0.78 -8.92 22.64
C MET A 460 1.91 -7.90 22.77
N ALA A 461 3.03 -8.18 22.13
CA ALA A 461 4.20 -7.32 22.09
C ALA A 461 4.78 -7.29 20.67
N TYR A 462 5.10 -6.11 20.16
CA TYR A 462 5.80 -5.92 18.90
C TYR A 462 7.26 -5.57 19.19
N MET A 463 8.14 -6.49 18.80
CA MET A 463 9.59 -6.34 18.87
C MET A 463 10.04 -5.36 17.78
N ASP A 464 10.18 -4.08 18.17
CA ASP A 464 10.56 -2.95 17.31
C ASP A 464 12.08 -2.83 17.08
N ARG A 465 12.90 -3.72 17.65
CA ARG A 465 14.35 -3.53 17.87
C ARG A 465 15.22 -4.71 17.44
N ALA A 466 15.03 -5.19 16.22
CA ALA A 466 15.69 -6.42 15.75
C ALA A 466 17.22 -6.37 15.79
N SER A 467 17.83 -5.23 15.45
CA SER A 467 19.28 -5.14 15.24
C SER A 467 20.09 -5.10 16.54
N THR A 468 21.35 -5.52 16.46
CA THR A 468 22.33 -5.42 17.56
C THR A 468 22.60 -3.98 18.05
N SER A 469 22.22 -2.97 17.27
CA SER A 469 22.23 -1.55 17.68
C SER A 469 21.00 -1.10 18.47
N GLU A 470 19.84 -1.75 18.25
CA GLU A 470 18.57 -1.42 18.92
C GLU A 470 18.34 -2.30 20.16
N ALA A 471 18.77 -3.57 20.09
CA ALA A 471 18.86 -4.52 21.19
C ALA A 471 20.21 -5.27 21.11
N PRO A 472 21.24 -4.83 21.86
CA PRO A 472 22.53 -5.51 21.91
C PRO A 472 22.44 -6.93 22.47
N ILE A 473 23.22 -7.86 21.92
CA ILE A 473 23.27 -9.24 22.41
C ILE A 473 23.76 -9.26 23.87
N GLY A 474 23.01 -9.94 24.74
CA GLY A 474 23.21 -9.97 26.19
C GLY A 474 22.55 -8.82 26.97
N SER A 475 21.91 -7.86 26.29
CA SER A 475 21.20 -6.75 26.91
C SER A 475 19.69 -6.99 26.93
N GLU A 476 19.06 -6.85 28.10
CA GLU A 476 17.61 -6.78 28.25
C GLU A 476 17.15 -5.32 28.03
N VAL A 477 16.18 -5.11 27.14
CA VAL A 477 15.79 -3.78 26.62
C VAL A 477 14.26 -3.62 26.69
N PRO A 478 13.72 -2.52 27.24
CA PRO A 478 12.27 -2.30 27.31
C PRO A 478 11.70 -1.89 25.96
N LEU A 479 10.62 -2.54 25.53
CA LEU A 479 9.86 -2.18 24.33
C LEU A 479 9.07 -0.89 24.54
N GLY A 480 8.60 -0.26 23.46
CA GLY A 480 7.78 0.95 23.53
C GLY A 480 6.43 0.70 24.20
N ALA A 481 5.94 1.66 25.01
CA ALA A 481 4.62 1.55 25.64
C ALA A 481 3.46 1.49 24.62
N GLY A 482 3.66 2.07 23.43
CA GLY A 482 2.74 1.97 22.30
C GLY A 482 2.98 0.77 21.36
N THR A 483 3.81 -0.20 21.75
CA THR A 483 4.06 -1.44 21.00
C THR A 483 3.75 -2.71 21.81
N GLN A 484 3.04 -2.57 22.93
CA GLN A 484 2.74 -3.67 23.86
C GLN A 484 1.37 -3.46 24.52
N TRP A 485 0.59 -4.53 24.67
CA TRP A 485 -0.69 -4.53 25.38
C TRP A 485 -0.87 -5.83 26.15
N ARG A 486 -1.59 -5.78 27.27
CA ARG A 486 -1.91 -6.93 28.12
C ARG A 486 -3.15 -6.71 28.96
N THR A 487 -3.79 -7.79 29.36
CA THR A 487 -4.53 -7.82 30.63
C THR A 487 -3.55 -7.88 31.80
N SER A 488 -3.29 -6.76 32.46
CA SER A 488 -2.55 -6.79 33.71
C SER A 488 -3.47 -7.27 34.85
N GLN A 489 -3.05 -8.29 35.60
CA GLN A 489 -3.79 -8.75 36.80
C GLN A 489 -3.92 -7.64 37.86
N SER A 490 -3.00 -6.68 37.87
CA SER A 490 -3.16 -5.40 38.57
C SER A 490 -3.08 -4.24 37.58
N ALA A 491 -4.04 -3.33 37.64
CA ALA A 491 -4.01 -2.05 36.90
C ALA A 491 -2.81 -1.14 37.27
N THR A 492 -2.04 -1.51 38.30
CA THR A 492 -0.84 -0.78 38.76
C THR A 492 0.47 -1.25 38.11
N SER A 493 0.47 -2.32 37.29
CA SER A 493 1.72 -2.83 36.72
C SER A 493 2.27 -1.94 35.61
N THR A 494 3.19 -1.07 36.00
CA THR A 494 3.99 -0.20 35.12
C THR A 494 5.22 -0.89 34.52
N ARG A 495 5.47 -2.17 34.86
CA ARG A 495 6.62 -2.95 34.37
C ARG A 495 6.48 -3.18 32.85
N PRO A 496 7.33 -2.61 31.99
CA PRO A 496 7.21 -2.80 30.55
C PRO A 496 7.59 -4.23 30.14
N VAL A 497 7.02 -4.69 29.03
CA VAL A 497 7.55 -5.80 28.25
C VAL A 497 9.00 -5.48 27.88
N THR A 498 9.87 -6.46 28.08
CA THR A 498 11.31 -6.37 27.84
C THR A 498 11.73 -7.48 26.91
N VAL A 499 12.79 -7.25 26.13
CA VAL A 499 13.37 -8.23 25.22
C VAL A 499 14.87 -8.35 25.49
N LEU A 500 15.34 -9.58 25.64
CA LEU A 500 16.76 -9.93 25.71
C LEU A 500 17.16 -10.52 24.36
N HIS A 501 18.05 -9.86 23.63
CA HIS A 501 18.68 -10.45 22.45
C HIS A 501 19.75 -11.45 22.93
N THR A 502 19.55 -12.75 22.68
CA THR A 502 20.42 -13.83 23.21
C THR A 502 21.50 -14.27 22.23
N GLY A 503 21.32 -13.99 20.95
CA GLY A 503 22.25 -14.28 19.85
C GLY A 503 21.52 -14.07 18.51
N THR A 504 22.22 -14.14 17.38
CA THR A 504 21.64 -13.82 16.06
C THR A 504 20.34 -14.57 15.79
N GLY A 505 19.26 -13.83 15.52
CA GLY A 505 17.91 -14.36 15.35
C GLY A 505 17.37 -15.15 16.55
N ALA A 506 17.77 -14.83 17.78
CA ALA A 506 17.34 -15.50 19.01
C ALA A 506 17.05 -14.49 20.13
N TYR A 507 15.80 -14.46 20.60
CA TYR A 507 15.32 -13.46 21.55
C TYR A 507 14.54 -14.12 22.69
N THR A 508 14.59 -13.56 23.90
CA THR A 508 13.67 -13.89 25.00
C THR A 508 12.82 -12.65 25.29
N VAL A 509 11.51 -12.73 25.08
CA VAL A 509 10.56 -11.67 25.43
C VAL A 509 9.98 -11.96 26.81
N ARG A 510 10.13 -11.03 27.75
CA ARG A 510 9.50 -11.07 29.07
C ARG A 510 8.19 -10.29 29.04
N LEU A 511 7.10 -10.97 29.37
CA LEU A 511 5.73 -10.45 29.47
C LEU A 511 5.34 -10.39 30.97
N PRO A 512 5.47 -9.24 31.65
CA PRO A 512 5.32 -9.22 33.09
C PRO A 512 3.88 -9.45 33.56
N ASP A 513 3.75 -10.19 34.67
CA ASP A 513 2.51 -10.52 35.39
C ASP A 513 1.54 -11.46 34.63
N LEU A 514 2.07 -12.23 33.67
CA LEU A 514 1.33 -13.12 32.76
C LEU A 514 1.70 -14.61 32.83
N ALA A 515 2.60 -15.03 33.72
CA ALA A 515 2.97 -16.44 33.92
C ALA A 515 1.74 -17.35 34.05
N ASP A 516 1.53 -18.28 33.10
CA ASP A 516 0.35 -19.16 33.08
C ASP A 516 0.64 -20.52 32.42
N ASP A 517 0.56 -21.61 33.19
CA ASP A 517 0.87 -22.98 32.72
C ASP A 517 -0.09 -23.50 31.64
N GLY A 518 -1.30 -22.92 31.52
CA GLY A 518 -2.27 -23.26 30.49
C GLY A 518 -2.09 -22.49 29.18
N GLY A 519 -1.24 -21.45 29.18
CA GLY A 519 -1.09 -20.52 28.07
C GLY A 519 -0.39 -21.09 26.85
N VAL A 520 -0.56 -20.37 25.73
CA VAL A 520 0.13 -20.63 24.46
C VAL A 520 0.66 -19.33 23.87
N ALA A 521 1.91 -19.39 23.39
CA ALA A 521 2.54 -18.30 22.66
C ALA A 521 2.50 -18.53 21.13
N HIS A 522 2.29 -17.46 20.37
CA HIS A 522 2.38 -17.41 18.92
C HIS A 522 3.32 -16.27 18.50
N THR A 523 3.91 -16.35 17.31
CA THR A 523 4.72 -15.25 16.77
C THR A 523 4.57 -15.12 15.25
N THR A 524 4.40 -13.87 14.80
CA THR A 524 4.32 -13.51 13.38
C THR A 524 5.51 -12.62 13.03
N ALA A 525 6.25 -12.97 11.98
CA ALA A 525 7.30 -12.09 11.45
C ALA A 525 6.69 -10.78 10.93
N TYR A 526 7.35 -9.65 11.18
CA TYR A 526 6.84 -8.32 10.82
C TYR A 526 7.89 -7.51 10.07
N ARG A 527 7.55 -6.87 8.94
CA ARG A 527 8.19 -5.62 8.45
C ARG A 527 7.62 -5.11 7.12
N THR A 528 7.87 -3.83 6.85
CA THR A 528 7.69 -3.19 5.53
C THR A 528 8.69 -3.64 4.45
N GLU A 529 9.79 -4.32 4.80
CA GLU A 529 10.73 -4.86 3.80
C GLU A 529 10.21 -6.16 3.18
N TYR A 530 10.17 -6.22 1.84
CA TYR A 530 9.76 -7.37 1.02
C TYR A 530 10.74 -8.57 1.06
N ARG A 531 11.15 -9.04 2.25
CA ARG A 531 12.00 -10.24 2.41
C ARG A 531 11.23 -11.38 3.06
N GLY A 532 11.30 -12.56 2.45
CA GLY A 532 10.81 -13.79 3.04
C GLY A 532 11.57 -14.13 4.33
N ARG A 533 10.89 -13.99 5.48
CA ARG A 533 11.38 -14.34 6.82
C ARG A 533 10.31 -15.13 7.56
N SER A 534 10.70 -15.89 8.57
CA SER A 534 9.77 -16.54 9.49
C SER A 534 10.35 -16.55 10.90
N CYS A 535 9.49 -16.44 11.91
CA CYS A 535 9.86 -16.62 13.31
C CYS A 535 9.02 -17.75 13.93
N LEU A 536 9.55 -18.39 14.97
CA LEU A 536 8.90 -19.48 15.70
C LEU A 536 9.15 -19.37 17.21
N VAL A 537 8.34 -20.07 18.02
CA VAL A 537 8.47 -20.06 19.48
C VAL A 537 9.37 -21.23 19.90
N ARG A 538 10.64 -20.95 20.21
CA ARG A 538 11.58 -21.97 20.71
C ARG A 538 11.12 -22.57 22.04
N GLY A 539 10.46 -21.77 22.86
CA GLY A 539 9.85 -22.21 24.12
C GLY A 539 9.10 -21.07 24.79
N TYR A 540 8.29 -21.40 25.79
CA TYR A 540 7.72 -20.43 26.72
C TYR A 540 7.65 -21.05 28.13
N ARG A 541 7.63 -20.22 29.18
CA ARG A 541 7.60 -20.63 30.60
C ARG A 541 7.26 -19.47 31.53
N ALA A 542 6.60 -19.80 32.63
CA ALA A 542 6.56 -18.97 33.83
C ALA A 542 7.98 -18.72 34.40
N ALA A 543 8.20 -17.49 34.89
CA ALA A 543 9.41 -17.05 35.58
C ALA A 543 9.02 -16.15 36.77
N GLY A 544 8.49 -16.77 37.82
CA GLY A 544 7.78 -16.04 38.87
C GLY A 544 6.43 -15.53 38.33
N PRO A 545 6.11 -14.23 38.44
CA PRO A 545 4.89 -13.67 37.85
C PRO A 545 5.00 -13.42 36.34
N ASP A 546 6.21 -13.40 35.77
CA ASP A 546 6.44 -13.09 34.35
C ASP A 546 6.30 -14.32 33.47
N GLU A 547 5.74 -14.17 32.27
CA GLU A 547 5.88 -15.17 31.22
C GLU A 547 7.11 -14.84 30.36
N LEU A 548 7.94 -15.83 30.03
CA LEU A 548 9.10 -15.70 29.15
C LEU A 548 8.87 -16.47 27.85
N VAL A 549 8.84 -15.80 26.70
CA VAL A 549 8.71 -16.41 25.38
C VAL A 549 10.04 -16.33 24.64
N ASP A 550 10.67 -17.48 24.39
CA ASP A 550 11.89 -17.60 23.59
C ASP A 550 11.51 -17.72 22.11
N VAL A 551 11.99 -16.79 21.27
CA VAL A 551 11.69 -16.68 19.84
C VAL A 551 12.94 -16.92 19.01
N ARG A 552 12.79 -17.63 17.87
CA ARG A 552 13.83 -17.83 16.85
C ARG A 552 13.36 -17.32 15.51
N CYS A 553 14.19 -16.55 14.81
CA CYS A 553 13.88 -15.99 13.50
C CYS A 553 14.90 -16.46 12.43
N PHE A 554 14.39 -16.75 11.24
CA PHE A 554 15.14 -17.35 10.13
C PHE A 554 14.87 -16.61 8.81
N ASP A 555 15.87 -16.65 7.92
CA ASP A 555 15.72 -16.25 6.53
C ASP A 555 15.10 -17.35 5.66
N GLN A 556 14.82 -17.03 4.40
CA GLN A 556 14.28 -17.99 3.43
C GLN A 556 15.19 -19.19 3.13
N ASN A 557 16.47 -19.14 3.49
CA ASN A 557 17.42 -20.23 3.35
C ASN A 557 17.50 -21.13 4.59
N GLY A 558 16.82 -20.75 5.68
CA GLY A 558 16.88 -21.42 6.98
C GLY A 558 18.05 -20.98 7.87
N ALA A 559 18.76 -19.92 7.52
CA ALA A 559 19.81 -19.33 8.37
C ALA A 559 19.17 -18.43 9.44
N ALA A 560 19.66 -18.51 10.68
CA ALA A 560 19.19 -17.65 11.76
C ALA A 560 19.52 -16.17 11.46
N VAL A 561 18.57 -15.27 11.68
CA VAL A 561 18.71 -13.85 11.31
C VAL A 561 17.95 -12.92 12.23
N ASP A 562 18.57 -11.79 12.54
CA ASP A 562 17.95 -10.70 13.29
C ASP A 562 16.75 -10.15 12.51
N TRP A 563 15.57 -10.16 13.13
CA TRP A 563 14.33 -9.66 12.48
C TRP A 563 13.28 -9.17 13.47
N TRP A 564 12.33 -8.39 12.96
CA TRP A 564 11.22 -7.82 13.70
C TRP A 564 10.03 -8.79 13.72
N PHE A 565 9.29 -8.86 14.82
CA PHE A 565 8.19 -9.80 14.98
C PHE A 565 7.16 -9.30 16.00
N THR A 566 5.95 -9.84 15.94
CA THR A 566 5.00 -9.78 17.05
C THR A 566 5.07 -11.08 17.83
N VAL A 567 4.88 -11.00 19.15
CA VAL A 567 4.51 -12.13 20.01
C VAL A 567 3.08 -11.90 20.48
N PHE A 568 2.27 -12.95 20.45
CA PHE A 568 1.04 -13.06 21.21
C PHE A 568 1.21 -14.16 22.26
N PHE A 569 0.66 -13.96 23.45
CA PHE A 569 0.49 -15.00 24.45
C PHE A 569 -0.94 -14.94 24.97
N GLY A 570 -1.62 -16.08 25.00
CA GLY A 570 -2.98 -16.21 25.50
C GLY A 570 -3.11 -17.38 26.45
N ALA A 571 -3.53 -17.11 27.69
CA ALA A 571 -4.07 -18.11 28.59
C ALA A 571 -5.53 -18.41 28.21
N PRO A 572 -5.97 -19.68 28.30
CA PRO A 572 -7.36 -20.04 28.08
C PRO A 572 -8.31 -19.44 29.11
N SER A 573 -9.57 -19.22 28.70
CA SER A 573 -10.60 -18.66 29.57
C SER A 573 -11.96 -19.35 29.39
N ALA A 574 -12.77 -19.36 30.44
CA ALA A 574 -14.19 -19.76 30.39
C ALA A 574 -15.09 -18.70 29.73
N GLY A 575 -14.67 -18.16 28.57
CA GLY A 575 -15.51 -17.31 27.74
C GLY A 575 -16.66 -18.10 27.09
N GLN A 576 -17.69 -17.40 26.61
CA GLN A 576 -18.82 -18.04 25.89
C GLN A 576 -18.47 -18.43 24.44
N ALA A 577 -17.35 -17.92 23.91
CA ALA A 577 -16.84 -18.28 22.59
C ALA A 577 -16.13 -19.65 22.61
N PRO A 578 -16.28 -20.50 21.57
CA PRO A 578 -15.44 -21.67 21.40
C PRO A 578 -13.96 -21.30 21.35
N GLN A 579 -13.17 -21.88 22.26
CA GLN A 579 -11.72 -21.71 22.35
C GLN A 579 -11.07 -23.08 22.55
N ALA A 580 -10.03 -23.39 21.79
CA ALA A 580 -9.16 -24.53 22.07
C ALA A 580 -7.69 -24.16 21.89
N THR A 581 -6.81 -24.78 22.68
CA THR A 581 -5.36 -24.71 22.53
C THR A 581 -4.75 -26.10 22.49
N ILE A 582 -3.67 -26.26 21.73
CA ILE A 582 -2.85 -27.48 21.72
C ILE A 582 -1.37 -27.09 21.72
N ARG A 583 -0.62 -27.74 22.60
CA ARG A 583 0.83 -27.89 22.57
C ARG A 583 1.13 -29.35 22.28
N TYR A 584 1.72 -29.60 21.10
CA TYR A 584 2.13 -30.92 20.63
C TYR A 584 3.65 -31.04 20.65
N ASP A 585 4.18 -32.01 21.40
CA ASP A 585 5.64 -32.16 21.68
C ASP A 585 6.39 -33.10 20.72
N GLY A 586 5.69 -33.75 19.79
CA GLY A 586 6.24 -34.82 18.94
C GLY A 586 5.65 -36.20 19.22
N GLY A 587 4.98 -36.41 20.36
CA GLY A 587 4.20 -37.62 20.68
C GLY A 587 2.99 -37.41 21.58
N THR A 588 2.97 -36.35 22.38
CA THR A 588 1.89 -35.97 23.32
C THR A 588 1.19 -34.70 22.86
N ALA A 589 -0.13 -34.65 23.02
CA ALA A 589 -0.92 -33.42 22.94
C ALA A 589 -1.39 -33.01 24.35
N THR A 590 -1.17 -31.74 24.70
CA THR A 590 -1.64 -31.09 25.94
C THR A 590 -2.29 -29.75 25.61
N GLY A 591 -3.31 -29.31 26.34
CA GLY A 591 -3.96 -28.01 26.08
C GLY A 591 -5.40 -27.94 26.61
N TYR A 592 -6.12 -26.88 26.22
CA TYR A 592 -7.46 -26.55 26.68
C TYR A 592 -8.53 -26.69 25.59
N ASN A 593 -9.77 -26.88 26.01
CA ASN A 593 -10.96 -26.93 25.16
C ASN A 593 -12.15 -26.39 25.96
N SER A 594 -12.83 -25.34 25.49
CA SER A 594 -13.94 -24.72 26.23
C SER A 594 -15.22 -25.54 26.28
N ALA A 595 -15.32 -26.63 25.50
CA ALA A 595 -16.37 -27.65 25.62
C ALA A 595 -15.98 -28.80 26.58
N GLY A 596 -14.82 -28.72 27.26
CA GLY A 596 -14.36 -29.67 28.28
C GLY A 596 -13.84 -31.01 27.75
N GLY A 597 -13.86 -31.23 26.43
CA GLY A 597 -13.35 -32.45 25.80
C GLY A 597 -11.83 -32.46 25.67
N ARG A 598 -11.21 -33.65 25.62
CA ARG A 598 -9.76 -33.79 25.42
C ARG A 598 -9.39 -33.57 23.95
N ASN A 599 -8.55 -32.59 23.65
CA ASN A 599 -7.99 -32.44 22.30
C ASN A 599 -7.06 -33.62 21.97
N GLU A 600 -7.20 -34.18 20.76
CA GLU A 600 -6.39 -35.30 20.28
C GLU A 600 -5.51 -34.87 19.10
N VAL A 601 -4.36 -35.54 18.91
CA VAL A 601 -3.50 -35.34 17.73
C VAL A 601 -3.05 -36.68 17.19
N VAL A 602 -3.27 -36.91 15.89
CA VAL A 602 -2.78 -38.06 15.15
C VAL A 602 -1.79 -37.58 14.09
N ARG A 603 -0.62 -38.22 13.99
CA ARG A 603 0.35 -37.98 12.92
C ARG A 603 0.02 -38.85 11.72
N ASP A 604 -0.43 -38.23 10.63
CA ASP A 604 -0.75 -38.90 9.36
C ASP A 604 0.51 -39.21 8.53
N GLY A 605 1.59 -38.43 8.69
CA GLY A 605 2.82 -38.60 7.92
C GLY A 605 3.90 -37.59 8.31
N PRO A 606 5.06 -37.59 7.63
CA PRO A 606 6.14 -36.65 7.89
C PRO A 606 5.66 -35.19 7.82
N GLY A 607 5.70 -34.49 8.95
CA GLY A 607 5.23 -33.12 9.05
C GLY A 607 3.75 -32.92 8.77
N ARG A 608 2.88 -33.94 8.91
CA ARG A 608 1.43 -33.80 8.72
C ARG A 608 0.64 -34.47 9.84
N TYR A 609 -0.27 -33.71 10.44
CA TYR A 609 -1.04 -34.10 11.62
C TYR A 609 -2.52 -33.75 11.43
N ARG A 610 -3.40 -34.51 12.08
CA ARG A 610 -4.81 -34.15 12.29
C ARG A 610 -5.02 -33.94 13.78
N ALA A 611 -5.47 -32.73 14.14
CA ALA A 611 -5.82 -32.35 15.49
C ALA A 611 -7.35 -32.36 15.61
N VAL A 612 -7.90 -33.06 16.59
CA VAL A 612 -9.35 -33.14 16.83
C VAL A 612 -9.70 -32.30 18.05
N LEU A 613 -10.60 -31.35 17.85
CA LEU A 613 -11.16 -30.45 18.85
C LEU A 613 -12.61 -30.90 19.15
N PRO A 614 -12.83 -31.81 20.11
CA PRO A 614 -14.17 -32.33 20.39
C PRO A 614 -15.09 -31.27 21.03
N GLY A 615 -16.37 -31.36 20.70
CA GLY A 615 -17.43 -30.54 21.31
C GLY A 615 -18.31 -29.89 20.26
N ALA A 616 -19.63 -29.97 20.44
CA ALA A 616 -20.62 -29.39 19.54
C ALA A 616 -20.37 -27.92 19.15
N PRO A 617 -19.82 -27.03 20.01
CA PRO A 617 -19.52 -25.64 19.61
C PRO A 617 -18.44 -25.50 18.53
N PHE A 618 -17.58 -26.51 18.32
CA PHE A 618 -16.58 -26.53 17.23
C PHE A 618 -17.11 -27.20 15.95
N ALA A 619 -18.19 -27.98 16.05
CA ALA A 619 -18.72 -28.82 14.97
C ALA A 619 -19.29 -28.06 13.75
N ALA A 620 -19.26 -26.73 13.78
CA ALA A 620 -19.61 -25.88 12.64
C ALA A 620 -18.46 -25.69 11.63
N ASP A 621 -17.21 -26.01 11.99
CA ASP A 621 -16.01 -25.65 11.21
C ASP A 621 -15.96 -24.14 10.89
N HIS A 622 -16.24 -23.34 11.91
CA HIS A 622 -16.14 -21.89 11.87
C HIS A 622 -14.97 -21.44 12.76
N GLY A 623 -14.39 -20.28 12.48
CA GLY A 623 -13.37 -19.67 13.35
C GLY A 623 -12.01 -19.46 12.71
N PHE A 624 -11.12 -18.85 13.49
CA PHE A 624 -9.71 -18.65 13.16
C PHE A 624 -8.84 -19.65 13.91
N THR A 625 -7.85 -20.20 13.21
CA THR A 625 -6.84 -21.10 13.79
C THR A 625 -5.46 -20.56 13.47
N ASP A 626 -4.68 -20.24 14.50
CA ASP A 626 -3.25 -19.98 14.39
C ASP A 626 -2.45 -21.26 14.67
N VAL A 627 -1.32 -21.41 14.00
CA VAL A 627 -0.34 -22.47 14.23
C VAL A 627 1.06 -21.88 14.16
N THR A 628 1.93 -22.27 15.08
CA THR A 628 3.34 -21.87 15.09
C THR A 628 4.22 -23.07 15.45
N ALA A 629 5.38 -23.19 14.80
CA ALA A 629 6.37 -24.23 15.14
C ALA A 629 6.95 -23.99 16.55
N TRP A 630 7.24 -25.08 17.27
CA TRP A 630 7.61 -25.02 18.69
C TRP A 630 8.76 -25.98 19.06
N ALA A 631 9.34 -25.77 20.25
CA ALA A 631 10.36 -26.62 20.90
C ALA A 631 11.51 -27.06 19.97
N THR A 632 11.92 -26.19 19.05
CA THR A 632 12.91 -26.50 18.02
C THR A 632 13.89 -25.34 17.80
N ASP A 633 15.15 -25.69 17.55
CA ASP A 633 16.18 -24.77 17.02
C ASP A 633 16.36 -24.92 15.50
N ALA A 634 15.63 -25.85 14.86
CA ALA A 634 15.66 -26.02 13.41
C ALA A 634 14.73 -25.02 12.71
N ALA A 635 15.13 -24.56 11.53
CA ALA A 635 14.34 -23.65 10.71
C ALA A 635 13.11 -24.38 10.12
N VAL A 636 11.99 -24.30 10.83
CA VAL A 636 10.71 -24.95 10.49
C VAL A 636 9.57 -23.95 10.66
N ARG A 637 8.59 -24.00 9.76
CA ARG A 637 7.28 -23.36 9.93
C ARG A 637 6.18 -24.42 9.99
N CYS A 638 5.12 -24.15 10.75
CA CYS A 638 3.93 -25.00 10.82
C CYS A 638 2.69 -24.13 10.58
N GLN A 639 1.68 -24.66 9.89
CA GLN A 639 0.50 -23.92 9.44
C GLN A 639 -0.74 -24.83 9.34
N PRO A 640 -1.97 -24.30 9.46
CA PRO A 640 -3.19 -25.06 9.22
C PRO A 640 -3.44 -25.25 7.70
N GLN A 641 -3.61 -26.50 7.26
CA GLN A 641 -4.04 -26.79 5.88
C GLN A 641 -5.55 -26.56 5.69
N GLY A 642 -6.33 -26.62 6.77
CA GLY A 642 -7.78 -26.41 6.79
C GLY A 642 -8.44 -27.09 7.99
N GLY A 643 -9.70 -26.74 8.26
CA GLY A 643 -10.61 -27.47 9.13
C GLY A 643 -11.54 -28.40 8.35
N ARG A 644 -12.29 -29.23 9.08
CA ARG A 644 -13.52 -29.90 8.64
C ARG A 644 -14.32 -30.43 9.86
N PRO A 645 -15.65 -30.48 9.82
CA PRO A 645 -16.43 -31.05 10.91
C PRO A 645 -16.40 -32.58 10.87
N VAL A 646 -16.22 -33.22 12.03
CA VAL A 646 -16.15 -34.69 12.18
C VAL A 646 -16.87 -35.12 13.45
N GLY A 647 -18.03 -35.78 13.34
CA GLY A 647 -18.66 -36.48 14.47
C GLY A 647 -19.03 -35.61 15.70
N GLY A 648 -19.25 -34.30 15.53
CA GLY A 648 -19.44 -33.38 16.65
C GLY A 648 -18.14 -32.75 17.19
N ALA A 649 -17.06 -32.82 16.42
CA ALA A 649 -15.77 -32.19 16.64
C ALA A 649 -15.33 -31.38 15.41
N LEU A 650 -14.30 -30.56 15.56
CA LEU A 650 -13.53 -29.98 14.44
C LEU A 650 -12.22 -30.74 14.27
N GLU A 651 -11.95 -31.28 13.08
CA GLU A 651 -10.64 -31.81 12.71
C GLU A 651 -9.84 -30.74 11.94
N VAL A 652 -8.78 -30.22 12.54
CA VAL A 652 -7.82 -29.33 11.89
C VAL A 652 -6.65 -30.17 11.33
N THR A 653 -6.36 -30.04 10.04
CA THR A 653 -5.10 -30.58 9.49
C THR A 653 -3.98 -29.56 9.69
N VAL A 654 -2.91 -29.95 10.38
CA VAL A 654 -1.69 -29.15 10.57
C VAL A 654 -0.57 -29.72 9.70
N ALA A 655 0.20 -28.86 9.04
CA ALA A 655 1.40 -29.26 8.32
C ALA A 655 2.62 -28.40 8.69
N CYS A 656 3.78 -29.05 8.77
CA CYS A 656 5.07 -28.47 9.12
C CYS A 656 6.09 -28.69 7.99
N TYR A 657 6.81 -27.63 7.65
CA TYR A 657 7.73 -27.59 6.51
C TYR A 657 9.07 -26.98 6.92
N ARG A 658 10.17 -27.56 6.41
CA ARG A 658 11.51 -26.97 6.57
C ARG A 658 11.59 -25.64 5.80
N ILE A 659 12.14 -24.62 6.44
CA ILE A 659 12.47 -23.35 5.81
C ILE A 659 13.80 -23.55 5.05
N GLY A 660 13.83 -23.16 3.78
CA GLY A 660 15.00 -23.29 2.91
C GLY A 660 14.66 -22.98 1.46
N ALA A 661 15.68 -22.80 0.61
CA ALA A 661 15.53 -22.35 -0.78
C ALA A 661 14.89 -23.37 -1.77
N SER A 662 14.16 -24.37 -1.27
CA SER A 662 13.45 -25.36 -2.10
C SER A 662 12.17 -24.77 -2.66
N ALA A 663 11.99 -24.80 -3.98
CA ALA A 663 10.75 -24.38 -4.63
C ALA A 663 9.55 -25.28 -4.26
N SER A 664 9.80 -26.57 -4.01
CA SER A 664 8.78 -27.52 -3.53
C SER A 664 8.77 -27.59 -2.01
N PRO A 665 7.59 -27.66 -1.35
CA PRO A 665 7.50 -27.84 0.10
C PRO A 665 8.29 -29.06 0.57
N GLN A 666 8.94 -28.96 1.72
CA GLN A 666 9.72 -30.05 2.33
C GLN A 666 9.11 -30.40 3.69
N PRO A 667 8.12 -31.33 3.75
CA PRO A 667 7.48 -31.70 5.00
C PRO A 667 8.48 -32.25 6.01
N VAL A 668 8.35 -31.84 7.27
CA VAL A 668 9.26 -32.24 8.36
C VAL A 668 8.50 -32.35 9.67
N ASP A 669 8.78 -33.40 10.44
CA ASP A 669 8.24 -33.54 11.78
C ASP A 669 8.83 -32.48 12.71
N ALA A 670 7.96 -31.85 13.50
CA ALA A 670 8.30 -30.80 14.45
C ALA A 670 7.19 -30.67 15.51
N PRO A 671 7.53 -30.28 16.75
CA PRO A 671 6.56 -29.81 17.72
C PRO A 671 5.86 -28.54 17.24
N TRP A 672 4.64 -28.29 17.68
CA TRP A 672 3.88 -27.11 17.31
C TRP A 672 2.86 -26.68 18.38
N LEU A 673 2.47 -25.42 18.26
CA LEU A 673 1.42 -24.77 19.05
C LEU A 673 0.25 -24.41 18.13
N LEU A 674 -0.97 -24.57 18.62
CA LEU A 674 -2.21 -24.22 17.94
C LEU A 674 -3.13 -23.48 18.91
N THR A 675 -3.74 -22.40 18.44
CA THR A 675 -4.86 -21.74 19.09
C THR A 675 -6.00 -21.62 18.10
N HIS A 676 -7.20 -22.03 18.49
CA HIS A 676 -8.42 -21.90 17.71
C HIS A 676 -9.46 -21.10 18.50
N VAL A 677 -10.10 -20.12 17.83
CA VAL A 677 -11.18 -19.29 18.37
C VAL A 677 -12.30 -19.11 17.34
N ALA A 678 -13.56 -19.14 17.78
CA ALA A 678 -14.71 -18.86 16.93
C ALA A 678 -15.63 -17.80 17.56
N GLY A 679 -16.04 -16.79 16.80
CA GLY A 679 -16.98 -15.76 17.25
C GLY A 679 -16.43 -14.74 18.26
N SER A 680 -15.11 -14.70 18.46
CA SER A 680 -14.41 -13.68 19.26
C SER A 680 -12.99 -13.42 18.73
N GLY A 681 -12.34 -12.35 19.20
CA GLY A 681 -10.89 -12.19 19.03
C GLY A 681 -10.06 -13.29 19.71
N LEU A 682 -8.81 -13.47 19.28
CA LEU A 682 -7.80 -14.30 19.95
C LEU A 682 -7.63 -13.96 21.44
N GLN A 683 -7.78 -12.67 21.75
CA GLN A 683 -7.67 -12.10 23.09
C GLN A 683 -8.95 -12.24 23.94
N HIS A 684 -10.03 -12.82 23.39
CA HIS A 684 -11.37 -12.92 23.99
C HIS A 684 -11.91 -11.59 24.55
N GLN A 685 -11.59 -10.49 23.86
CA GLN A 685 -12.01 -9.13 24.19
C GLN A 685 -12.25 -8.36 22.90
N GLU A 686 -13.38 -7.66 22.87
CA GLU A 686 -13.85 -6.90 21.72
C GLU A 686 -13.61 -5.39 21.92
N PRO A 687 -13.38 -4.59 20.85
CA PRO A 687 -13.50 -4.97 19.45
C PRO A 687 -12.33 -5.77 18.88
N ALA A 688 -12.63 -6.86 18.19
CA ALA A 688 -11.69 -7.70 17.46
C ALA A 688 -12.23 -8.11 16.08
N ALA A 689 -11.35 -8.71 15.28
CA ALA A 689 -11.72 -9.39 14.05
C ALA A 689 -10.75 -10.52 13.73
N TYR A 690 -11.21 -11.46 12.91
CA TYR A 690 -10.33 -12.36 12.17
C TYR A 690 -10.87 -12.53 10.75
N LEU A 691 -10.00 -12.96 9.84
CA LEU A 691 -10.35 -13.25 8.45
C LEU A 691 -9.44 -14.32 7.88
N ALA A 692 -10.01 -15.25 7.12
CA ALA A 692 -9.27 -16.17 6.26
C ALA A 692 -9.62 -15.92 4.78
N SER A 693 -8.62 -16.02 3.92
CA SER A 693 -8.79 -15.99 2.47
C SER A 693 -9.08 -17.38 1.91
N ALA A 694 -9.91 -17.43 0.87
CA ALA A 694 -10.30 -18.63 0.14
C ALA A 694 -10.32 -18.36 -1.38
N GLY A 695 -10.72 -19.37 -2.16
CA GLY A 695 -10.71 -19.31 -3.62
C GLY A 695 -9.31 -19.41 -4.20
N ASP A 696 -9.10 -18.77 -5.35
CA ASP A 696 -7.80 -18.63 -6.00
C ASP A 696 -6.95 -17.58 -5.25
N PRO A 697 -5.72 -17.89 -4.79
CA PRO A 697 -4.84 -16.90 -4.17
C PRO A 697 -4.51 -15.68 -5.04
N ALA A 698 -4.60 -15.78 -6.38
CA ALA A 698 -4.44 -14.65 -7.29
C ALA A 698 -5.72 -13.79 -7.43
N ASN A 699 -6.89 -14.34 -7.09
CA ASN A 699 -8.20 -13.69 -7.09
C ASN A 699 -8.93 -13.98 -5.77
N PRO A 700 -8.39 -13.54 -4.62
CA PRO A 700 -8.78 -14.04 -3.32
C PRO A 700 -10.17 -13.57 -2.89
N VAL A 701 -10.94 -14.48 -2.29
CA VAL A 701 -12.25 -14.16 -1.67
C VAL A 701 -12.19 -14.33 -0.16
N ILE A 702 -13.09 -13.67 0.55
CA ILE A 702 -13.21 -13.76 2.01
C ILE A 702 -13.98 -15.03 2.37
N ASN A 703 -13.43 -15.85 3.26
CA ASN A 703 -14.09 -17.05 3.76
C ASN A 703 -15.00 -16.69 4.93
N SER A 704 -16.31 -16.62 4.71
CA SER A 704 -17.28 -16.13 5.70
C SER A 704 -17.40 -17.00 6.96
N GLY A 705 -17.24 -18.33 6.87
CA GLY A 705 -17.22 -19.20 8.06
C GLY A 705 -15.96 -19.00 8.93
N HIS A 706 -14.87 -18.56 8.31
CA HIS A 706 -13.59 -18.29 8.96
C HIS A 706 -13.26 -16.79 8.99
N SER A 707 -14.29 -15.94 9.05
CA SER A 707 -14.17 -14.49 9.24
C SER A 707 -15.16 -14.00 10.29
N TYR A 708 -14.76 -13.00 11.07
CA TYR A 708 -15.55 -12.42 12.16
C TYR A 708 -15.14 -10.96 12.36
N VAL A 709 -16.12 -10.10 12.64
CA VAL A 709 -15.89 -8.70 13.03
C VAL A 709 -16.90 -8.34 14.12
N SER A 710 -16.41 -7.86 15.26
CA SER A 710 -17.22 -7.67 16.47
C SER A 710 -18.29 -6.57 16.36
N ASP A 711 -18.11 -5.63 15.43
CA ASP A 711 -19.03 -4.53 15.16
C ASP A 711 -20.02 -4.85 14.03
N GLY A 712 -19.96 -6.06 13.45
CA GLY A 712 -20.76 -6.48 12.30
C GLY A 712 -20.35 -5.87 10.96
N GLY A 713 -19.23 -5.11 10.90
CA GLY A 713 -18.74 -4.49 9.68
C GLY A 713 -18.19 -5.50 8.67
N THR A 714 -18.52 -5.34 7.38
CA THR A 714 -18.00 -6.21 6.32
C THR A 714 -16.58 -5.81 5.92
N PRO A 715 -15.57 -6.71 6.01
CA PRO A 715 -14.24 -6.45 5.48
C PRO A 715 -14.22 -6.52 3.95
N SER A 716 -13.23 -5.87 3.33
CA SER A 716 -12.80 -6.13 1.95
C SER A 716 -11.38 -6.67 1.91
N LEU A 717 -11.10 -7.51 0.91
CA LEU A 717 -9.80 -8.15 0.67
C LEU A 717 -9.43 -7.93 -0.79
N THR A 718 -8.27 -7.31 -1.02
CA THR A 718 -7.75 -6.99 -2.35
C THR A 718 -6.32 -7.49 -2.47
N ARG A 719 -6.00 -8.21 -3.55
CA ARG A 719 -4.62 -8.49 -3.93
C ARG A 719 -4.05 -7.28 -4.67
N VAL A 720 -3.02 -6.65 -4.11
CA VAL A 720 -2.37 -5.44 -4.66
C VAL A 720 -1.14 -5.75 -5.51
N GLY A 721 -0.58 -6.96 -5.39
CA GLY A 721 0.59 -7.44 -6.12
C GLY A 721 0.84 -8.93 -5.93
N LEU A 722 1.91 -9.48 -6.51
CA LEU A 722 2.25 -10.90 -6.38
C LEU A 722 2.63 -11.24 -4.94
N GLY A 723 1.80 -12.06 -4.28
CA GLY A 723 1.90 -12.34 -2.85
C GLY A 723 1.61 -11.12 -1.97
N GLN A 724 0.95 -10.07 -2.45
CA GLN A 724 0.68 -8.86 -1.67
C GLN A 724 -0.82 -8.64 -1.52
N TYR A 725 -1.29 -8.58 -0.29
CA TYR A 725 -2.70 -8.48 0.05
C TYR A 725 -2.96 -7.31 1.00
N GLN A 726 -3.99 -6.53 0.70
CA GLN A 726 -4.54 -5.51 1.58
C GLN A 726 -5.93 -5.95 2.04
N VAL A 727 -6.13 -6.02 3.35
CA VAL A 727 -7.43 -6.21 3.99
C VAL A 727 -7.87 -4.89 4.62
N THR A 728 -9.14 -4.54 4.47
CA THR A 728 -9.68 -3.27 4.96
C THR A 728 -10.97 -3.50 5.74
N TYR A 729 -11.05 -2.99 6.97
CA TYR A 729 -12.30 -2.88 7.74
C TYR A 729 -12.70 -1.40 7.84
N PRO A 730 -13.98 -1.03 7.65
CA PRO A 730 -14.40 0.37 7.64
C PRO A 730 -14.42 1.02 9.03
N SER A 731 -14.56 0.24 10.10
CA SER A 731 -14.96 0.71 11.44
C SER A 731 -14.06 0.28 12.61
N LEU A 732 -13.09 -0.62 12.37
CA LEU A 732 -12.35 -1.31 13.43
C LEU A 732 -11.02 -0.62 13.85
N GLY A 733 -10.63 0.45 13.15
CA GLY A 733 -9.34 1.13 13.30
C GLY A 733 -9.18 1.88 14.62
N ARG A 734 -8.09 1.59 15.33
CA ARG A 734 -7.63 2.33 16.52
C ARG A 734 -6.10 2.26 16.61
N ALA A 735 -5.45 3.39 16.86
CA ALA A 735 -4.00 3.44 17.08
C ALA A 735 -3.56 2.45 18.18
N GLY A 736 -2.51 1.67 17.91
CA GLY A 736 -2.10 0.55 18.78
C GLY A 736 -2.80 -0.78 18.49
N GLY A 737 -3.18 -1.04 17.24
CA GLY A 737 -3.60 -2.37 16.77
C GLY A 737 -2.44 -3.16 16.15
N THR A 738 -2.56 -4.48 16.09
CA THR A 738 -1.66 -5.37 15.34
C THR A 738 -2.41 -6.57 14.74
N ALA A 739 -1.71 -7.52 14.12
CA ALA A 739 -2.25 -8.84 13.83
C ALA A 739 -1.30 -9.99 14.18
N GLN A 740 -1.85 -11.19 14.37
CA GLN A 740 -1.13 -12.44 14.08
C GLN A 740 -1.55 -12.92 12.69
N VAL A 741 -0.61 -13.38 11.87
CA VAL A 741 -0.82 -13.81 10.48
C VAL A 741 -0.24 -15.21 10.28
N THR A 742 -1.06 -16.14 9.80
CA THR A 742 -0.63 -17.49 9.45
C THR A 742 -0.99 -17.79 7.99
N ALA A 743 -0.15 -18.53 7.28
CA ALA A 743 -0.50 -19.03 5.95
C ALA A 743 -1.48 -20.20 6.09
N THR A 744 -2.26 -20.48 5.04
CA THR A 744 -3.21 -21.59 5.05
C THR A 744 -3.12 -22.42 3.77
N GLY A 745 -3.48 -23.70 3.88
CA GLY A 745 -3.43 -24.64 2.75
C GLY A 745 -2.13 -25.44 2.65
N PRO A 746 -2.03 -26.34 1.63
CA PRO A 746 -1.00 -27.37 1.54
C PRO A 746 0.31 -26.93 0.87
N ASP A 747 0.33 -25.74 0.27
CA ASP A 747 1.37 -25.33 -0.69
C ASP A 747 2.71 -24.94 -0.03
N GLY A 748 2.82 -25.04 1.30
CA GLY A 748 4.04 -24.78 2.07
C GLY A 748 4.61 -23.37 1.97
N GLY A 749 3.90 -22.45 1.31
CA GLY A 749 4.14 -21.01 1.35
C GLY A 749 3.86 -20.42 2.73
N TYR A 750 4.29 -19.19 2.96
CA TYR A 750 4.22 -18.53 4.26
C TYR A 750 3.96 -17.04 4.10
N CYS A 751 3.33 -16.43 5.11
CA CYS A 751 2.96 -15.02 5.09
C CYS A 751 3.48 -14.29 6.33
N LEU A 752 3.72 -12.99 6.19
CA LEU A 752 4.20 -12.09 7.24
C LEU A 752 3.37 -10.81 7.28
N LEU A 753 3.40 -10.15 8.44
CA LEU A 753 2.70 -8.89 8.64
C LEU A 753 3.56 -7.70 8.19
N VAL A 754 2.98 -6.77 7.44
CA VAL A 754 3.73 -5.70 6.79
C VAL A 754 3.50 -4.36 7.48
N THR A 755 2.24 -4.01 7.64
CA THR A 755 1.77 -2.86 8.37
C THR A 755 0.32 -3.07 8.82
N VAL A 756 -0.04 -2.40 9.91
CA VAL A 756 -1.40 -2.31 10.43
C VAL A 756 -1.71 -0.82 10.58
N ASN A 757 -2.16 -0.19 9.48
CA ASN A 757 -2.58 1.20 9.53
C ASN A 757 -3.96 1.27 10.21
N ALA A 758 -3.91 1.40 11.53
CA ALA A 758 -5.03 1.70 12.40
C ALA A 758 -5.01 3.17 12.89
N SER A 759 -4.09 3.97 12.36
CA SER A 759 -3.96 5.43 12.59
C SER A 759 -5.00 6.23 11.81
N SER A 760 -5.44 5.76 10.63
CA SER A 760 -6.53 6.34 9.84
C SER A 760 -7.92 5.95 10.38
N ALA A 761 -8.11 5.96 11.70
CA ALA A 761 -9.37 5.61 12.35
C ALA A 761 -10.54 6.47 11.80
N PRO A 762 -11.72 5.88 11.52
CA PRO A 762 -12.17 4.56 11.93
C PRO A 762 -11.71 3.39 11.03
N GLN A 763 -11.03 3.68 9.90
CA GLN A 763 -10.63 2.66 8.95
C GLN A 763 -9.36 1.91 9.40
N LEU A 764 -9.40 0.59 9.28
CA LEU A 764 -8.27 -0.30 9.54
C LEU A 764 -7.79 -0.90 8.22
N HIS A 765 -6.51 -0.73 7.89
CA HIS A 765 -5.85 -1.48 6.82
C HIS A 765 -4.79 -2.43 7.39
N VAL A 766 -4.84 -3.70 7.00
CA VAL A 766 -3.83 -4.72 7.29
C VAL A 766 -3.20 -5.13 5.97
N VAL A 767 -1.87 -5.03 5.87
CA VAL A 767 -1.13 -5.48 4.69
C VAL A 767 -0.34 -6.74 5.03
N VAL A 768 -0.49 -7.76 4.19
CA VAL A 768 0.12 -9.10 4.33
C VAL A 768 0.95 -9.40 3.10
N HIS A 769 2.20 -9.85 3.29
CA HIS A 769 3.04 -10.38 2.22
C HIS A 769 3.21 -11.89 2.38
N CYS A 770 2.92 -12.62 1.30
CA CYS A 770 3.04 -14.06 1.19
C CYS A 770 4.15 -14.45 0.20
N TYR A 771 4.72 -15.62 0.47
CA TYR A 771 5.91 -16.14 -0.18
C TYR A 771 5.73 -17.63 -0.48
N THR A 772 6.23 -18.04 -1.64
CA THR A 772 6.40 -19.45 -2.02
C THR A 772 7.29 -20.21 -1.02
N PRO A 773 7.36 -21.56 -1.06
CA PRO A 773 8.24 -22.34 -0.20
C PRO A 773 9.70 -21.84 -0.13
N ALA A 774 10.26 -21.42 -1.27
CA ALA A 774 11.62 -20.90 -1.43
C ALA A 774 11.82 -19.43 -0.99
N GLY A 775 10.75 -18.74 -0.55
CA GLY A 775 10.83 -17.36 -0.09
C GLY A 775 10.92 -16.28 -1.19
N VAL A 776 10.59 -16.61 -2.45
CA VAL A 776 10.22 -15.57 -3.43
C VAL A 776 8.75 -15.20 -3.26
N PRO A 777 8.35 -13.92 -3.48
CA PRO A 777 6.95 -13.50 -3.37
C PRO A 777 6.02 -14.39 -4.21
N GLY A 778 4.88 -14.76 -3.63
CA GLY A 778 3.97 -15.70 -4.27
C GLY A 778 2.61 -15.68 -3.63
N ASP A 779 1.59 -15.90 -4.45
CA ASP A 779 0.21 -15.95 -3.98
C ASP A 779 -0.01 -17.21 -3.13
N THR A 780 -0.58 -17.04 -1.95
CA THR A 780 -0.82 -18.13 -0.98
C THR A 780 -2.02 -17.74 -0.13
N ARG A 781 -2.86 -18.69 0.26
CA ARG A 781 -3.95 -18.39 1.21
C ARG A 781 -3.36 -18.09 2.58
N PHE A 782 -4.07 -17.28 3.34
CA PHE A 782 -3.67 -16.83 4.66
C PHE A 782 -4.90 -16.56 5.52
N ALA A 783 -4.70 -16.59 6.83
CA ALA A 783 -5.62 -16.07 7.80
C ALA A 783 -4.89 -15.13 8.77
N PHE A 784 -5.62 -14.18 9.34
CA PHE A 784 -5.09 -13.33 10.40
C PHE A 784 -6.16 -13.00 11.44
N ALA A 785 -5.72 -12.66 12.64
CA ALA A 785 -6.55 -12.10 13.70
C ALA A 785 -6.01 -10.74 14.11
N TYR A 786 -6.89 -9.73 14.12
CA TYR A 786 -6.58 -8.37 14.55
C TYR A 786 -6.67 -8.28 16.08
N LEU A 787 -5.55 -7.89 16.69
CA LEU A 787 -5.40 -7.67 18.12
C LEU A 787 -5.44 -6.15 18.36
N ARG A 788 -6.32 -5.69 19.25
CA ARG A 788 -6.53 -4.28 19.53
C ARG A 788 -6.09 -3.92 20.94
N ALA A 789 -5.48 -2.76 21.13
CA ALA A 789 -5.32 -2.15 22.45
C ALA A 789 -6.68 -2.03 23.17
N PRO A 790 -6.79 -2.39 24.47
CA PRO A 790 -8.00 -2.21 25.27
C PRO A 790 -8.40 -0.74 25.38
#